data_AF-A0A7G6WT63-F1
#
_entry.id   AF-A0A7G6WT63-F1
#
_cell.length_a   1.000
_cell.length_b   1.000
_cell.length_c   1.000
_cell.angle_alpha   90.00
_cell.angle_beta   90.00
_cell.angle_gamma   90.00
#
_symmetry.space_group_name_H-M   'P 1'
#
loop_
_entity.id
_entity.type
_entity.pdbx_description
1 polymer ?
#
loop_
_entity_poly.entity_id
_entity_poly.type
_entity_poly.pdbx_seq_one_letter_code
_entity_poly.pdbx_strand_id
1 'polypeptide(L)'
;MTLQRWLILVSAALLIATALVVAPGGRAQAAVTLLSQGKPATSSTTENAGTSAAAAVDGNTGTRWASAFADPQWLQVDLGATSAISRVVLNWETAYAKSFQLQVSNSATGPWTSIYTTTTGTGGTQTLDVTGSGRYVRMLGTERGTGFGYSLWEFQVYGGTDGGPTACSTANAAQGKTATASSTENGGTPASAAVDGNPGTRWSSAAADPQWIQVDLGSTKTICQVVLSWETAYGKAFQVQVSDNAAGPWNPIYTTTTGTGGTQTLDVTGSGRYLRVNGTQRGTAYGYSLWELVVHTTDGGSGPVIPPTDPVNPDFGPNVSVFTPATPQAQMQAKLDQVAAQQHTNQFGTERYALLFKPGTYAADVNLGFNTQVAGLGLSPDDVNINGHVRVEADWLQQGDNPNNKQNATQNFWRSAENMAVTPPNGQIERWAVAQAAPYRRMHLKGAPEIQLWSGGDGWASGGLFADTKIDNTVVSGSQQQWISRNSEFGSWTGSVWNMVFVGTTGAPPQHFPDPAHTVVGTTPVIREKPFLYVDNAGSYNVFVPALRQNASGTSWSHGPAAGTSISLSQFLVAKPDTPIATINAALDQGKHLLFTPGVYHLTDTIKVTKPNTVVLGLGLATLTPDTGKTAISVADVDGVKLGGLLIDAGPVNTPVLVEIGQAGSNANHAANPTSLHDVFVRVGGGSHLGKATVSLQVNSNNVIGDHMWLWRADHGDQVGWDVNTAANGLVVNGNDVTMYGLFVEHYQQFETLWNGNGGKTYFYQNEMPYDVPNQAAWTSGGGMQGWAAYKVAGNVTSHEAWGVGSYSFFQTNPSIVASHSFEVPDTPGVRFHDLVSVSLGGVGTIANVINNTGGTANAATQQRYVVSYP
;
A
#
# COMPACT_ATOMS: atom_id res chain seq x y z
N MET A 1 29.15 -48.48 -3.66
CA MET A 1 29.60 -49.22 -4.86
C MET A 1 28.64 -48.82 -5.98
N THR A 2 28.96 -48.18 -7.10
CA THR A 2 30.18 -47.84 -7.87
C THR A 2 29.73 -46.75 -8.88
N LEU A 3 30.21 -45.50 -8.82
CA LEU A 3 31.35 -44.90 -9.55
C LEU A 3 31.27 -44.83 -11.10
N GLN A 4 31.14 -43.58 -11.59
CA GLN A 4 31.83 -42.91 -12.72
C GLN A 4 31.65 -43.38 -14.17
N ARG A 5 31.23 -42.44 -15.05
CA ARG A 5 31.93 -42.11 -16.32
C ARG A 5 31.74 -40.63 -16.72
N TRP A 6 32.86 -39.96 -17.02
CA TRP A 6 33.01 -38.64 -17.62
C TRP A 6 33.69 -38.77 -19.00
N LEU A 7 33.37 -37.88 -19.95
CA LEU A 7 34.15 -37.48 -21.15
C LEU A 7 33.44 -36.25 -21.77
N ILE A 8 33.85 -35.01 -21.49
CA ILE A 8 34.84 -34.16 -22.20
C ILE A 8 34.52 -33.92 -23.68
N LEU A 9 34.16 -32.66 -24.02
CA LEU A 9 34.47 -32.00 -25.29
C LEU A 9 34.80 -30.52 -25.02
N VAL A 10 36.04 -30.13 -25.31
CA VAL A 10 36.54 -28.76 -25.35
C VAL A 10 36.94 -28.47 -26.79
N SER A 11 36.54 -27.32 -27.34
CA SER A 11 37.23 -26.69 -28.48
C SER A 11 36.97 -25.19 -28.55
N ALA A 12 38.08 -24.44 -28.41
CA ALA A 12 38.39 -23.12 -28.97
C ALA A 12 37.59 -21.88 -28.50
N ALA A 13 38.16 -21.16 -27.53
CA ALA A 13 37.89 -19.74 -27.28
C ALA A 13 38.91 -18.88 -28.04
N LEU A 14 38.42 -17.98 -28.91
CA LEU A 14 39.20 -16.93 -29.56
C LEU A 14 38.90 -15.59 -28.86
N LEU A 15 39.96 -14.92 -28.40
CA LEU A 15 39.94 -13.57 -27.85
C LEU A 15 39.46 -12.54 -28.88
N ILE A 16 38.40 -11.79 -28.55
CA ILE A 16 38.17 -10.44 -29.07
C ILE A 16 37.89 -9.53 -27.87
N ALA A 17 38.85 -8.66 -27.58
CA ALA A 17 38.67 -7.52 -26.71
C ALA A 17 38.03 -6.39 -27.53
N THR A 18 36.81 -6.01 -27.19
CA THR A 18 36.17 -4.77 -27.65
C THR A 18 35.81 -3.92 -26.45
N ALA A 19 36.41 -2.73 -26.40
CA ALA A 19 36.14 -1.71 -25.41
C ALA A 19 34.67 -1.25 -25.50
N LEU A 20 33.89 -1.46 -24.45
CA LEU A 20 32.61 -0.77 -24.28
C LEU A 20 32.90 0.67 -23.84
N VAL A 21 32.70 1.60 -24.78
CA VAL A 21 32.51 3.01 -24.45
C VAL A 21 31.19 3.11 -23.67
N VAL A 22 31.27 3.51 -22.40
CA VAL A 22 30.11 3.92 -21.61
C VAL A 22 29.59 5.22 -22.20
N ALA A 23 28.54 5.14 -23.01
CA ALA A 23 27.71 6.29 -23.33
C ALA A 23 26.78 6.57 -22.13
N PRO A 24 26.54 7.85 -21.76
CA PRO A 24 25.56 8.16 -20.73
C PRO A 24 24.18 7.73 -21.23
N GLY A 25 23.48 6.92 -20.44
CA GLY A 25 22.10 6.51 -20.72
C GLY A 25 21.20 7.73 -20.88
N GLY A 26 20.69 7.92 -22.09
CA GLY A 26 19.63 8.88 -22.36
C GLY A 26 18.39 8.54 -21.55
N ARG A 27 17.70 9.58 -21.05
CA ARG A 27 16.42 9.46 -20.34
C ARG A 27 15.44 8.65 -21.19
N ALA A 28 14.73 7.71 -20.56
CA ALA A 28 13.60 7.03 -21.20
C ALA A 28 12.54 8.07 -21.59
N GLN A 29 12.34 8.25 -22.90
CA GLN A 29 11.33 9.13 -23.45
C GLN A 29 9.98 8.37 -23.45
N ALA A 30 8.95 8.98 -22.87
CA ALA A 30 7.59 8.43 -22.83
C ALA A 30 7.12 8.02 -24.25
N ALA A 31 6.44 6.88 -24.36
CA ALA A 31 5.97 6.36 -25.63
C ALA A 31 4.94 7.31 -26.27
N VAL A 32 5.17 7.67 -27.53
CA VAL A 32 4.28 8.54 -28.31
C VAL A 32 3.07 7.73 -28.81
N THR A 33 1.85 8.07 -28.37
CA THR A 33 0.61 7.35 -28.73
C THR A 33 -0.05 7.95 -29.98
N LEU A 34 -0.63 7.12 -30.85
CA LEU A 34 -1.48 7.57 -31.97
C LEU A 34 -2.90 7.86 -31.46
N LEU A 35 -3.32 9.13 -31.51
CA LEU A 35 -4.54 9.64 -30.89
C LEU A 35 -5.74 9.73 -31.85
N SER A 36 -5.51 9.92 -33.16
CA SER A 36 -6.59 10.17 -34.13
C SER A 36 -7.27 8.92 -34.68
N GLN A 37 -6.67 7.75 -34.53
CA GLN A 37 -7.17 6.52 -35.16
C GLN A 37 -8.57 6.12 -34.67
N GLY A 38 -9.48 5.89 -35.61
CA GLY A 38 -10.87 5.50 -35.36
C GLY A 38 -11.73 6.60 -34.73
N LYS A 39 -11.22 7.84 -34.64
CA LYS A 39 -11.92 8.95 -34.00
C LYS A 39 -12.91 9.62 -34.95
N PRO A 40 -13.97 10.28 -34.44
CA PRO A 40 -14.88 11.06 -35.26
C PRO A 40 -14.15 12.17 -36.03
N ALA A 41 -14.36 12.24 -37.35
CA ALA A 41 -13.78 13.28 -38.21
C ALA A 41 -14.84 13.98 -39.05
N THR A 42 -14.65 15.27 -39.29
CA THR A 42 -15.50 16.10 -40.15
C THR A 42 -14.64 16.93 -41.11
N SER A 43 -15.23 17.39 -42.21
CA SER A 43 -14.53 18.20 -43.22
C SER A 43 -15.42 19.33 -43.73
N SER A 44 -14.82 20.31 -44.41
CA SER A 44 -15.54 21.40 -45.08
C SER A 44 -16.45 20.88 -46.20
N THR A 45 -15.92 19.95 -47.00
CA THR A 45 -16.64 19.31 -48.12
C THR A 45 -16.12 17.89 -48.32
N THR A 46 -16.81 17.14 -49.17
CA THR A 46 -16.40 15.81 -49.67
C THR A 46 -16.59 15.77 -51.19
N GLU A 47 -15.65 15.23 -51.95
CA GLU A 47 -15.71 15.13 -53.42
C GLU A 47 -16.91 14.27 -53.87
N ASN A 48 -17.17 13.18 -53.16
CA ASN A 48 -18.30 12.26 -53.38
C ASN A 48 -18.54 11.39 -52.12
N ALA A 49 -19.58 10.55 -52.14
CA ALA A 49 -19.95 9.70 -50.99
C ALA A 49 -18.86 8.71 -50.54
N GLY A 50 -17.93 8.33 -51.43
CA GLY A 50 -16.84 7.40 -51.11
C GLY A 50 -15.60 8.04 -50.48
N THR A 51 -15.60 9.36 -50.27
CA THR A 51 -14.40 10.13 -49.85
C THR A 51 -14.66 10.95 -48.58
N SER A 52 -15.35 10.35 -47.61
CA SER A 52 -15.73 10.99 -46.35
C SER A 52 -14.52 11.32 -45.45
N ALA A 53 -14.69 12.26 -44.52
CA ALA A 53 -13.66 12.65 -43.56
C ALA A 53 -13.14 11.48 -42.70
N ALA A 54 -14.00 10.51 -42.36
CA ALA A 54 -13.64 9.35 -41.56
C ALA A 54 -12.61 8.45 -42.25
N ALA A 55 -12.57 8.45 -43.58
CA ALA A 55 -11.64 7.65 -44.36
C ALA A 55 -10.17 8.11 -44.27
N ALA A 56 -9.90 9.26 -43.65
CA ALA A 56 -8.55 9.73 -43.39
C ALA A 56 -8.08 9.48 -41.94
N VAL A 57 -8.83 8.71 -41.15
CA VAL A 57 -8.45 8.36 -39.76
C VAL A 57 -8.80 6.90 -39.42
N ASP A 58 -9.07 6.06 -40.42
CA ASP A 58 -9.60 4.71 -40.24
C ASP A 58 -8.50 3.63 -40.12
N GLY A 59 -7.24 3.98 -40.41
CA GLY A 59 -6.10 3.07 -40.43
C GLY A 59 -5.83 2.40 -41.76
N ASN A 60 -6.55 2.75 -42.81
CA ASN A 60 -6.54 2.05 -44.06
C ASN A 60 -6.03 2.95 -45.18
N THR A 61 -4.79 2.74 -45.61
CA THR A 61 -4.18 3.52 -46.70
C THR A 61 -4.77 3.23 -48.09
N GLY A 62 -5.84 2.44 -48.19
CA GLY A 62 -6.63 2.22 -49.40
C GLY A 62 -7.90 3.06 -49.50
N THR A 63 -8.27 3.79 -48.43
CA THR A 63 -9.42 4.71 -48.36
C THR A 63 -8.93 6.14 -48.12
N ARG A 64 -9.65 7.16 -48.63
CA ARG A 64 -9.20 8.56 -48.54
C ARG A 64 -10.33 9.53 -48.26
N TRP A 65 -10.05 10.59 -47.53
CA TRP A 65 -10.85 11.82 -47.59
C TRP A 65 -10.44 12.63 -48.83
N ALA A 66 -11.42 13.27 -49.49
CA ALA A 66 -11.18 14.18 -50.61
C ALA A 66 -12.12 15.38 -50.55
N SER A 67 -11.62 16.60 -50.76
CA SER A 67 -12.43 17.81 -50.77
C SER A 67 -12.97 18.18 -52.17
N ALA A 68 -13.91 19.12 -52.21
CA ALA A 68 -14.21 19.87 -53.43
C ALA A 68 -12.97 20.64 -53.94
N PHE A 69 -12.98 21.01 -55.22
CA PHE A 69 -11.81 21.58 -55.91
C PHE A 69 -11.78 23.10 -55.72
N ALA A 70 -11.68 23.54 -54.47
CA ALA A 70 -11.70 24.94 -54.07
C ALA A 70 -10.72 25.20 -52.91
N ASP A 71 -10.36 26.45 -52.68
CA ASP A 71 -9.53 26.91 -51.57
C ASP A 71 -10.30 27.96 -50.75
N PRO A 72 -10.25 27.92 -49.40
CA PRO A 72 -9.65 26.89 -48.54
C PRO A 72 -10.57 25.67 -48.34
N GLN A 73 -10.00 24.54 -47.90
CA GLN A 73 -10.75 23.38 -47.40
C GLN A 73 -10.09 22.83 -46.14
N TRP A 74 -10.83 22.10 -45.32
CA TRP A 74 -10.30 21.54 -44.08
C TRP A 74 -10.85 20.15 -43.77
N LEU A 75 -10.05 19.41 -43.00
CA LEU A 75 -10.37 18.14 -42.35
C LEU A 75 -10.00 18.27 -40.87
N GLN A 76 -10.88 17.88 -39.96
CA GLN A 76 -10.59 17.87 -38.52
C GLN A 76 -11.03 16.57 -37.84
N VAL A 77 -10.35 16.22 -36.76
CA VAL A 77 -10.62 15.04 -35.93
C VAL A 77 -10.90 15.45 -34.49
N ASP A 78 -11.88 14.82 -33.84
CA ASP A 78 -12.18 14.94 -32.40
C ASP A 78 -11.47 13.83 -31.63
N LEU A 79 -10.44 14.16 -30.85
CA LEU A 79 -9.67 13.18 -30.08
C LEU A 79 -10.47 12.59 -28.89
N GLY A 80 -11.61 13.19 -28.54
CA GLY A 80 -12.48 12.82 -27.43
C GLY A 80 -12.18 13.58 -26.13
N ALA A 81 -10.92 13.99 -25.94
CA ALA A 81 -10.46 14.83 -24.84
C ALA A 81 -9.32 15.75 -25.33
N THR A 82 -9.02 16.80 -24.57
CA THR A 82 -7.88 17.68 -24.84
C THR A 82 -6.57 16.94 -24.61
N SER A 83 -5.76 16.80 -25.66
CA SER A 83 -4.50 16.05 -25.60
C SER A 83 -3.31 16.93 -25.96
N ALA A 84 -2.12 16.58 -25.45
CA ALA A 84 -0.87 17.16 -25.93
C ALA A 84 -0.56 16.57 -27.31
N ILE A 85 -0.24 17.40 -28.30
CA ILE A 85 0.09 16.97 -29.65
C ILE A 85 1.58 17.21 -29.88
N SER A 86 2.31 16.13 -30.14
CA SER A 86 3.76 16.18 -30.35
C SER A 86 4.16 15.96 -31.82
N ARG A 87 3.30 15.31 -32.61
CA ARG A 87 3.59 14.99 -34.01
C ARG A 87 2.31 14.80 -34.82
N VAL A 88 2.32 15.23 -36.06
CA VAL A 88 1.27 14.95 -37.05
C VAL A 88 1.90 14.31 -38.28
N VAL A 89 1.31 13.24 -38.78
CA VAL A 89 1.68 12.63 -40.07
C VAL A 89 0.52 12.79 -41.04
N LEU A 90 0.78 13.44 -42.16
CA LEU A 90 -0.15 13.61 -43.27
C LEU A 90 0.27 12.69 -44.41
N ASN A 91 -0.57 11.71 -44.76
CA ASN A 91 -0.35 10.86 -45.91
C ASN A 91 -1.23 11.33 -47.07
N TRP A 92 -0.69 12.17 -47.94
CA TRP A 92 -1.41 12.73 -49.08
C TRP A 92 -1.59 11.73 -50.22
N GLU A 93 -2.67 11.89 -50.99
CA GLU A 93 -2.76 11.35 -52.34
C GLU A 93 -1.91 12.19 -53.31
N THR A 94 -1.91 11.88 -54.61
CA THR A 94 -1.39 12.77 -55.66
C THR A 94 -1.92 14.21 -55.51
N ALA A 95 -3.16 14.39 -55.05
CA ALA A 95 -3.76 15.67 -54.73
C ALA A 95 -3.46 16.11 -53.27
N TYR A 96 -2.75 17.22 -53.10
CA TYR A 96 -2.22 17.66 -51.79
C TYR A 96 -2.29 19.18 -51.58
N ALA A 97 -2.06 19.62 -50.34
CA ALA A 97 -1.91 21.04 -50.01
C ALA A 97 -0.47 21.54 -50.19
N LYS A 98 -0.29 22.56 -51.03
CA LYS A 98 0.97 23.31 -51.13
C LYS A 98 1.09 24.32 -49.99
N SER A 99 0.01 25.02 -49.64
CA SER A 99 -0.04 25.90 -48.48
C SER A 99 -1.09 25.40 -47.49
N PHE A 100 -0.71 25.09 -46.24
CA PHE A 100 -1.63 24.62 -45.21
C PHE A 100 -1.19 24.99 -43.79
N GLN A 101 -2.16 24.87 -42.88
CA GLN A 101 -1.96 25.01 -41.44
C GLN A 101 -2.43 23.74 -40.73
N LEU A 102 -1.72 23.35 -39.67
CA LEU A 102 -2.27 22.45 -38.66
C LEU A 102 -2.72 23.29 -37.47
N GLN A 103 -3.94 23.06 -37.02
CA GLN A 103 -4.59 23.88 -36.02
C GLN A 103 -5.18 23.02 -34.90
N VAL A 104 -5.24 23.57 -33.70
CA VAL A 104 -5.86 22.94 -32.53
C VAL A 104 -6.95 23.83 -31.94
N SER A 105 -7.95 23.21 -31.32
CA SER A 105 -9.04 23.88 -30.62
C SER A 105 -9.63 22.97 -29.53
N ASN A 106 -10.24 23.57 -28.51
CA ASN A 106 -11.06 22.83 -27.52
C ASN A 106 -12.53 22.69 -27.95
N SER A 107 -12.94 23.37 -29.02
CA SER A 107 -14.29 23.33 -29.59
C SER A 107 -14.25 23.04 -31.10
N ALA A 108 -15.22 22.27 -31.60
CA ALA A 108 -15.32 21.89 -33.00
C ALA A 108 -15.47 23.10 -33.95
N THR A 109 -15.92 24.26 -33.44
CA THR A 109 -16.13 25.49 -34.22
C THR A 109 -15.00 26.53 -34.04
N GLY A 110 -14.02 26.26 -33.17
CA GLY A 110 -12.98 27.20 -32.78
C GLY A 110 -13.27 27.94 -31.47
N PRO A 111 -12.44 28.92 -31.06
CA PRO A 111 -11.34 29.51 -31.84
C PRO A 111 -10.20 28.53 -32.11
N TRP A 112 -9.53 28.70 -33.25
CA TRP A 112 -8.45 27.81 -33.71
C TRP A 112 -7.09 28.47 -33.56
N THR A 113 -6.12 27.71 -33.05
CA THR A 113 -4.72 28.13 -32.92
C THR A 113 -3.84 27.31 -33.85
N SER A 114 -3.04 27.95 -34.69
CA SER A 114 -2.13 27.27 -35.60
C SER A 114 -0.88 26.78 -34.85
N ILE A 115 -0.61 25.47 -34.94
CA ILE A 115 0.54 24.79 -34.35
C ILE A 115 1.60 24.42 -35.40
N TYR A 116 1.26 24.57 -36.68
CA TYR A 116 2.16 24.46 -37.82
C TYR A 116 1.60 25.28 -38.99
N THR A 117 2.46 25.87 -39.82
CA THR A 117 2.08 26.58 -41.04
C THR A 117 3.17 26.43 -42.09
N THR A 118 2.78 26.16 -43.33
CA THR A 118 3.72 26.10 -44.47
C THR A 118 3.06 26.62 -45.74
N THR A 119 3.88 27.10 -46.67
CA THR A 119 3.48 27.51 -48.04
C THR A 119 4.20 26.70 -49.12
N THR A 120 4.96 25.67 -48.73
CA THR A 120 5.83 24.89 -49.60
C THR A 120 5.67 23.39 -49.37
N GLY A 121 4.45 22.94 -49.05
CA GLY A 121 4.10 21.53 -48.93
C GLY A 121 4.42 20.76 -50.21
N THR A 122 4.88 19.53 -50.05
CA THR A 122 5.43 18.70 -51.15
C THR A 122 4.51 17.55 -51.56
N GLY A 123 3.41 17.32 -50.84
CA GLY A 123 2.60 16.10 -50.96
C GLY A 123 3.31 14.88 -50.37
N GLY A 124 2.87 13.68 -50.76
CA GLY A 124 3.38 12.40 -50.22
C GLY A 124 3.10 12.21 -48.72
N THR A 125 3.92 11.42 -48.02
CA THR A 125 3.85 11.30 -46.57
C THR A 125 4.72 12.36 -45.90
N GLN A 126 4.11 13.28 -45.15
CA GLN A 126 4.79 14.33 -44.40
C GLN A 126 4.68 14.05 -42.90
N THR A 127 5.82 13.90 -42.23
CA THR A 127 5.89 13.82 -40.76
C THR A 127 6.31 15.18 -40.22
N LEU A 128 5.50 15.75 -39.34
CA LEU A 128 5.63 17.11 -38.84
C LEU A 128 5.67 17.06 -37.32
N ASP A 129 6.80 17.43 -36.74
CA ASP A 129 6.89 17.67 -35.30
C ASP A 129 6.18 18.97 -34.98
N VAL A 130 5.28 18.92 -34.01
CA VAL A 130 4.43 20.06 -33.64
C VAL A 130 4.36 20.16 -32.13
N THR A 131 4.01 21.34 -31.64
CA THR A 131 3.76 21.53 -30.21
C THR A 131 2.47 22.31 -30.06
N GLY A 132 1.51 21.70 -29.40
CA GLY A 132 0.24 22.33 -29.08
C GLY A 132 -0.70 21.37 -28.37
N SER A 133 -1.85 21.87 -27.96
CA SER A 133 -2.87 21.03 -27.32
C SER A 133 -4.26 21.47 -27.74
N GLY A 134 -5.13 20.49 -27.90
CA GLY A 134 -6.54 20.69 -28.19
C GLY A 134 -7.25 19.35 -28.23
N ARG A 135 -8.57 19.41 -28.08
CA ARG A 135 -9.45 18.26 -28.33
C ARG A 135 -9.66 18.01 -29.82
N TYR A 136 -9.71 19.08 -30.60
CA TYR A 136 -9.87 19.05 -32.04
C TYR A 136 -8.57 19.42 -32.72
N VAL A 137 -8.16 18.62 -33.71
CA VAL A 137 -6.99 18.92 -34.56
C VAL A 137 -7.46 19.00 -36.00
N ARG A 138 -7.07 20.08 -36.70
CA ARG A 138 -7.53 20.42 -38.03
C ARG A 138 -6.38 20.66 -38.99
N MET A 139 -6.42 20.02 -40.15
CA MET A 139 -5.64 20.41 -41.33
C MET A 139 -6.49 21.41 -42.14
N LEU A 140 -5.96 22.63 -42.32
CA LEU A 140 -6.57 23.68 -43.13
C LEU A 140 -5.70 23.93 -44.37
N GLY A 141 -6.15 23.43 -45.52
CA GLY A 141 -5.54 23.69 -46.82
C GLY A 141 -5.96 25.07 -47.34
N THR A 142 -4.98 25.88 -47.73
CA THR A 142 -5.16 27.27 -48.20
C THR A 142 -4.70 27.50 -49.63
N GLU A 143 -3.85 26.62 -50.16
CA GLU A 143 -3.48 26.57 -51.58
C GLU A 143 -3.23 25.12 -52.00
N ARG A 144 -3.86 24.66 -53.08
CA ARG A 144 -3.66 23.33 -53.66
C ARG A 144 -2.31 23.23 -54.39
N GLY A 145 -1.70 22.04 -54.32
CA GLY A 145 -0.50 21.70 -55.08
C GLY A 145 -0.76 21.15 -56.49
N THR A 146 -2.02 20.85 -56.83
CA THR A 146 -2.46 20.33 -58.13
C THR A 146 -3.76 21.00 -58.57
N GLY A 147 -4.29 20.61 -59.74
CA GLY A 147 -5.62 21.05 -60.20
C GLY A 147 -6.81 20.40 -59.49
N PHE A 148 -6.57 19.44 -58.59
CA PHE A 148 -7.60 18.68 -57.86
C PHE A 148 -7.80 19.23 -56.44
N GLY A 149 -8.80 18.74 -55.70
CA GLY A 149 -9.02 19.09 -54.29
C GLY A 149 -7.90 18.61 -53.35
N TYR A 150 -8.08 18.75 -52.04
CA TYR A 150 -7.18 18.19 -51.04
C TYR A 150 -7.56 16.73 -50.76
N SER A 151 -6.60 15.82 -50.68
CA SER A 151 -6.89 14.42 -50.46
C SER A 151 -5.88 13.73 -49.53
N LEU A 152 -6.36 13.10 -48.47
CA LEU A 152 -5.54 12.39 -47.47
C LEU A 152 -5.96 10.93 -47.40
N TRP A 153 -4.99 10.02 -47.60
CA TRP A 153 -5.12 8.62 -47.21
C TRP A 153 -5.16 8.49 -45.69
N GLU A 154 -4.36 9.29 -44.97
CA GLU A 154 -4.32 9.25 -43.50
C GLU A 154 -3.93 10.61 -42.88
N PHE A 155 -4.56 10.93 -41.74
CA PHE A 155 -4.35 12.10 -40.90
C PHE A 155 -4.07 11.63 -39.47
N GLN A 156 -2.80 11.33 -39.20
CA GLN A 156 -2.37 10.72 -37.96
C GLN A 156 -1.87 11.78 -36.98
N VAL A 157 -2.51 11.85 -35.82
CA VAL A 157 -2.17 12.80 -34.74
C VAL A 157 -1.59 12.01 -33.59
N TYR A 158 -0.37 12.33 -33.18
CA TYR A 158 0.36 11.65 -32.12
C TYR A 158 0.58 12.56 -30.90
N GLY A 159 0.54 11.96 -29.71
CA GLY A 159 0.64 12.68 -28.45
C GLY A 159 0.54 11.81 -27.21
N GLY A 160 0.42 12.44 -26.03
CA GLY A 160 0.20 11.77 -24.74
C GLY A 160 -1.09 12.28 -24.08
N THR A 161 -1.77 11.41 -23.31
CA THR A 161 -3.01 11.74 -22.59
C THR A 161 -2.79 12.57 -21.31
N ASP A 162 -1.55 12.84 -20.94
CA ASP A 162 -1.20 13.41 -19.63
C ASP A 162 -0.57 14.82 -19.71
N GLY A 163 -1.18 15.76 -20.45
CA GLY A 163 -0.82 17.18 -20.26
C GLY A 163 -1.13 18.15 -21.40
N GLY A 164 -2.36 18.66 -21.46
CA GLY A 164 -2.54 20.00 -22.06
C GLY A 164 -1.77 21.06 -21.24
N PRO A 165 -1.37 22.21 -21.83
CA PRO A 165 -0.87 23.34 -21.05
C PRO A 165 -1.99 23.77 -20.13
N THR A 166 -1.86 23.38 -18.88
CA THR A 166 -2.72 23.82 -17.79
C THR A 166 -2.56 25.34 -17.70
N ALA A 167 -3.66 26.08 -17.73
CA ALA A 167 -3.64 27.52 -17.52
C ALA A 167 -2.86 27.84 -16.23
N CYS A 168 -2.08 28.92 -16.23
CA CYS A 168 -1.29 29.30 -15.07
C CYS A 168 -2.22 29.49 -13.86
N SER A 169 -2.02 28.68 -12.82
CA SER A 169 -2.89 28.70 -11.64
C SER A 169 -2.80 30.04 -10.93
N THR A 170 -3.91 30.52 -10.39
CA THR A 170 -3.93 31.72 -9.53
C THR A 170 -3.43 31.45 -8.11
N ALA A 171 -3.17 30.19 -7.73
CA ALA A 171 -2.66 29.83 -6.40
C ALA A 171 -1.16 30.16 -6.27
N ASN A 172 -0.75 30.64 -5.09
CA ASN A 172 0.65 30.91 -4.75
C ASN A 172 1.34 29.64 -4.21
N ALA A 173 2.13 28.97 -5.05
CA ALA A 173 2.89 27.78 -4.68
C ALA A 173 4.02 28.05 -3.66
N ALA A 174 4.44 29.31 -3.49
CA ALA A 174 5.45 29.69 -2.50
C ALA A 174 4.86 29.96 -1.11
N GLN A 175 3.54 30.18 -1.00
CA GLN A 175 2.92 30.61 0.26
C GLN A 175 3.09 29.55 1.37
N GLY A 176 3.56 29.99 2.54
CA GLY A 176 3.83 29.16 3.72
C GLY A 176 5.01 28.20 3.56
N LYS A 177 5.76 28.26 2.45
CA LYS A 177 6.89 27.37 2.20
C LYS A 177 8.15 27.83 2.94
N THR A 178 9.11 26.91 3.06
CA THR A 178 10.41 27.22 3.67
C THR A 178 11.20 28.13 2.73
N ALA A 179 11.54 29.33 3.21
CA ALA A 179 12.38 30.28 2.50
C ALA A 179 13.70 30.53 3.24
N THR A 180 14.77 30.70 2.47
CA THR A 180 16.11 31.07 2.95
C THR A 180 16.65 32.23 2.13
N ALA A 181 17.62 32.96 2.67
CA ALA A 181 18.21 34.11 1.98
C ALA A 181 19.71 34.20 2.27
N SER A 182 20.42 34.89 1.38
CA SER A 182 21.83 35.26 1.54
C SER A 182 22.13 36.05 2.82
N SER A 183 21.21 36.93 3.23
CA SER A 183 21.28 37.68 4.48
C SER A 183 19.90 38.18 4.89
N THR A 184 19.82 38.73 6.11
CA THR A 184 18.66 39.45 6.62
C THR A 184 19.13 40.76 7.25
N GLU A 185 18.40 41.85 7.06
CA GLU A 185 18.71 43.17 7.63
C GLU A 185 18.67 43.12 9.16
N ASN A 186 17.65 42.47 9.72
CA ASN A 186 17.50 42.18 11.15
C ASN A 186 16.46 41.06 11.37
N GLY A 187 16.22 40.68 12.64
CA GLY A 187 15.29 39.59 13.00
C GLY A 187 13.81 39.86 12.67
N GLY A 188 13.41 41.10 12.40
CA GLY A 188 12.05 41.46 11.99
C GLY A 188 11.77 41.33 10.49
N THR A 189 12.79 41.06 9.67
CA THR A 189 12.65 40.94 8.21
C THR A 189 13.21 39.62 7.66
N PRO A 190 12.79 38.45 8.19
CA PRO A 190 13.31 37.15 7.78
C PRO A 190 12.87 36.77 6.35
N ALA A 191 13.54 35.78 5.73
CA ALA A 191 13.16 35.28 4.41
C ALA A 191 11.71 34.75 4.36
N SER A 192 11.25 34.14 5.45
CA SER A 192 9.87 33.62 5.58
C SER A 192 8.81 34.71 5.45
N ALA A 193 9.14 35.96 5.75
CA ALA A 193 8.21 37.08 5.70
C ALA A 193 7.89 37.57 4.28
N ALA A 194 8.56 37.04 3.25
CA ALA A 194 8.23 37.33 1.86
C ALA A 194 7.42 36.21 1.20
N VAL A 195 7.02 35.18 1.94
CA VAL A 195 6.24 34.04 1.43
C VAL A 195 5.12 33.64 2.41
N ASP A 196 4.73 34.52 3.32
CA ASP A 196 3.73 34.25 4.34
C ASP A 196 2.30 34.62 3.88
N GLY A 197 2.16 35.28 2.73
CA GLY A 197 0.89 35.77 2.21
C GLY A 197 0.37 37.01 2.92
N ASN A 198 1.20 37.69 3.71
CA ASN A 198 0.84 38.89 4.44
C ASN A 198 1.54 40.12 3.82
N PRO A 199 0.80 41.04 3.16
CA PRO A 199 1.39 42.21 2.49
C PRO A 199 1.99 43.25 3.45
N GLY A 200 1.87 43.06 4.78
CA GLY A 200 2.43 43.94 5.81
C GLY A 200 3.77 43.49 6.38
N THR A 201 4.27 42.31 6.00
CA THR A 201 5.57 41.76 6.42
C THR A 201 6.51 41.63 5.22
N ARG A 202 7.83 41.68 5.43
CA ARG A 202 8.80 41.68 4.33
C ARG A 202 10.09 40.97 4.69
N TRP A 203 10.72 40.37 3.68
CA TRP A 203 12.16 40.09 3.73
C TRP A 203 12.95 41.36 3.37
N SER A 204 14.11 41.55 4.00
CA SER A 204 15.08 42.60 3.65
C SER A 204 16.49 42.05 3.81
N SER A 205 17.37 42.34 2.86
CA SER A 205 18.78 41.92 2.86
C SER A 205 19.72 43.01 3.34
N ALA A 206 20.97 42.64 3.61
CA ALA A 206 22.07 43.59 3.77
C ALA A 206 22.24 44.47 2.51
N ALA A 207 22.75 45.69 2.71
CA ALA A 207 22.98 46.68 1.64
C ALA A 207 24.23 46.34 0.78
N ALA A 208 24.23 45.18 0.13
CA ALA A 208 25.31 44.68 -0.72
C ALA A 208 24.77 44.03 -2.01
N ASP A 209 25.62 43.89 -3.04
CA ASP A 209 25.31 43.18 -4.28
C ASP A 209 26.34 42.05 -4.50
N PRO A 210 25.95 40.84 -4.90
CA PRO A 210 24.57 40.36 -5.06
C PRO A 210 23.94 39.96 -3.72
N GLN A 211 22.60 39.87 -3.67
CA GLN A 211 21.84 39.19 -2.61
C GLN A 211 20.71 38.38 -3.23
N TRP A 212 20.29 37.33 -2.54
CA TRP A 212 19.23 36.45 -2.98
C TRP A 212 18.29 36.01 -1.85
N ILE A 213 17.06 35.68 -2.24
CA ILE A 213 16.07 34.91 -1.50
C ILE A 213 15.68 33.69 -2.34
N GLN A 214 15.48 32.52 -1.71
CA GLN A 214 15.01 31.32 -2.38
C GLN A 214 13.96 30.58 -1.54
N VAL A 215 13.05 29.88 -2.21
CA VAL A 215 11.96 29.11 -1.61
C VAL A 215 12.01 27.65 -2.09
N ASP A 216 11.79 26.70 -1.17
CA ASP A 216 11.56 25.28 -1.50
C ASP A 216 10.07 25.04 -1.74
N LEU A 217 9.67 24.76 -2.98
CA LEU A 217 8.28 24.51 -3.37
C LEU A 217 7.78 23.13 -2.89
N GLY A 218 8.67 22.26 -2.39
CA GLY A 218 8.40 20.93 -1.85
C GLY A 218 8.59 19.80 -2.86
N SER A 219 8.39 20.08 -4.15
CA SER A 219 8.65 19.17 -5.28
C SER A 219 9.02 19.99 -6.52
N THR A 220 9.55 19.37 -7.56
CA THR A 220 9.72 20.03 -8.86
C THR A 220 8.37 20.51 -9.37
N LYS A 221 8.25 21.82 -9.64
CA LYS A 221 7.04 22.46 -10.17
C LYS A 221 7.32 23.06 -11.54
N THR A 222 6.32 23.07 -12.41
CA THR A 222 6.36 23.85 -13.67
C THR A 222 5.83 25.24 -13.38
N ILE A 223 6.72 26.22 -13.41
CA ILE A 223 6.44 27.61 -13.05
C ILE A 223 6.08 28.37 -14.33
N CYS A 224 4.97 29.09 -14.27
CA CYS A 224 4.41 29.85 -15.39
C CYS A 224 4.38 31.36 -15.13
N GLN A 225 4.35 31.78 -13.87
CA GLN A 225 4.40 33.20 -13.52
C GLN A 225 5.03 33.39 -12.13
N VAL A 226 5.74 34.51 -11.96
CA VAL A 226 6.29 34.95 -10.67
C VAL A 226 5.89 36.39 -10.45
N VAL A 227 5.32 36.70 -9.28
CA VAL A 227 5.00 38.08 -8.89
C VAL A 227 5.91 38.51 -7.76
N LEU A 228 6.67 39.59 -7.99
CA LEU A 228 7.56 40.20 -7.02
C LEU A 228 6.93 41.49 -6.50
N SER A 229 6.53 41.53 -5.23
CA SER A 229 6.08 42.76 -4.59
C SER A 229 7.24 43.40 -3.84
N TRP A 230 7.96 44.29 -4.50
CA TRP A 230 9.09 45.00 -3.90
C TRP A 230 8.65 46.08 -2.93
N GLU A 231 9.48 46.37 -1.95
CA GLU A 231 9.42 47.66 -1.25
C GLU A 231 10.05 48.78 -2.11
N THR A 232 10.15 50.00 -1.57
CA THR A 232 10.97 51.08 -2.16
C THR A 232 12.41 50.64 -2.44
N ALA A 233 12.95 49.71 -1.65
CA ALA A 233 14.24 49.06 -1.84
C ALA A 233 14.10 47.80 -2.74
N TYR A 234 14.40 47.96 -4.03
CA TYR A 234 14.17 46.92 -5.05
C TYR A 234 15.42 46.55 -5.84
N GLY A 235 15.36 45.44 -6.59
CA GLY A 235 16.40 45.06 -7.54
C GLY A 235 16.25 45.73 -8.91
N LYS A 236 17.23 46.56 -9.30
CA LYS A 236 17.31 47.14 -10.65
C LYS A 236 17.80 46.11 -11.65
N ALA A 237 18.80 45.30 -11.28
CA ALA A 237 19.17 44.10 -12.04
C ALA A 237 18.97 42.86 -11.16
N PHE A 238 18.28 41.85 -11.69
CA PHE A 238 18.04 40.59 -11.01
C PHE A 238 17.72 39.45 -11.99
N GLN A 239 17.81 38.23 -11.47
CA GLN A 239 17.41 37.01 -12.15
C GLN A 239 16.40 36.23 -11.31
N VAL A 240 15.41 35.62 -11.96
CA VAL A 240 14.64 34.52 -11.36
C VAL A 240 15.24 33.22 -11.87
N GLN A 241 15.60 32.32 -10.97
CA GLN A 241 16.31 31.09 -11.27
C GLN A 241 15.62 29.89 -10.63
N VAL A 242 15.79 28.72 -11.23
CA VAL A 242 15.24 27.45 -10.71
C VAL A 242 16.32 26.39 -10.59
N SER A 243 16.12 25.46 -9.66
CA SER A 243 16.96 24.27 -9.48
C SER A 243 16.17 23.13 -8.83
N ASP A 244 16.61 21.89 -9.01
CA ASP A 244 16.11 20.74 -8.23
C ASP A 244 16.85 20.57 -6.90
N ASN A 245 17.95 21.31 -6.68
CA ASN A 245 18.77 21.26 -5.47
C ASN A 245 18.94 22.67 -4.88
N ALA A 246 18.83 22.79 -3.55
CA ALA A 246 18.98 24.05 -2.82
C ALA A 246 20.35 24.73 -3.03
N ALA A 247 21.40 23.96 -3.35
CA ALA A 247 22.74 24.47 -3.61
C ALA A 247 23.00 24.82 -5.10
N GLY A 248 22.06 24.51 -5.99
CA GLY A 248 22.26 24.59 -7.44
C GLY A 248 22.73 23.25 -8.06
N PRO A 249 23.07 23.23 -9.37
CA PRO A 249 23.22 24.37 -10.27
C PRO A 249 21.90 25.11 -10.53
N TRP A 250 21.99 26.41 -10.80
CA TRP A 250 20.84 27.31 -10.97
C TRP A 250 20.66 27.72 -12.42
N ASN A 251 19.44 27.59 -12.93
CA ASN A 251 19.08 27.94 -14.30
C ASN A 251 18.19 29.20 -14.30
N PRO A 252 18.62 30.31 -14.92
CA PRO A 252 17.78 31.50 -15.05
C PRO A 252 16.57 31.25 -15.95
N ILE A 253 15.37 31.60 -15.45
CA ILE A 253 14.10 31.57 -16.19
C ILE A 253 13.57 32.99 -16.47
N TYR A 254 14.18 34.01 -15.84
CA TYR A 254 13.99 35.43 -16.15
C TYR A 254 15.26 36.20 -15.81
N THR A 255 15.58 37.25 -16.57
CA THR A 255 16.70 38.15 -16.31
C THR A 255 16.35 39.57 -16.75
N THR A 256 16.66 40.57 -15.93
CA THR A 256 16.50 41.98 -16.27
C THR A 256 17.62 42.82 -15.67
N THR A 257 17.91 43.97 -16.30
CA THR A 257 18.83 45.01 -15.81
C THR A 257 18.15 46.36 -15.59
N THR A 258 16.83 46.42 -15.84
CA THR A 258 16.02 47.64 -15.81
C THR A 258 14.76 47.46 -14.97
N GLY A 259 14.83 46.68 -13.90
CA GLY A 259 13.76 46.51 -12.93
C GLY A 259 13.26 47.85 -12.41
N THR A 260 11.96 47.96 -12.22
CA THR A 260 11.26 49.22 -11.87
C THR A 260 10.88 49.31 -10.39
N GLY A 261 11.02 48.23 -9.63
CA GLY A 261 10.44 48.11 -8.29
C GLY A 261 8.93 47.96 -8.33
N GLY A 262 8.26 48.21 -7.18
CA GLY A 262 6.82 48.00 -7.02
C GLY A 262 6.41 46.53 -7.20
N THR A 263 5.17 46.28 -7.62
CA THR A 263 4.71 44.93 -7.98
C THR A 263 5.06 44.62 -9.43
N GLN A 264 5.89 43.60 -9.65
CA GLN A 264 6.27 43.11 -10.97
C GLN A 264 5.73 41.70 -11.19
N THR A 265 4.83 41.55 -12.17
CA THR A 265 4.35 40.25 -12.65
C THR A 265 5.20 39.80 -13.82
N LEU A 266 5.82 38.63 -13.69
CA LEU A 266 6.77 38.08 -14.64
C LEU A 266 6.21 36.78 -15.20
N ASP A 267 5.84 36.76 -16.48
CA ASP A 267 5.54 35.51 -17.16
C ASP A 267 6.86 34.79 -17.45
N VAL A 268 6.96 33.55 -17.01
CA VAL A 268 8.20 32.77 -17.07
C VAL A 268 7.90 31.33 -17.48
N THR A 269 8.89 30.64 -18.00
CA THR A 269 8.77 29.21 -18.30
C THR A 269 9.99 28.50 -17.75
N GLY A 270 9.78 27.58 -16.82
CA GLY A 270 10.81 26.67 -16.34
C GLY A 270 10.33 25.77 -15.22
N SER A 271 11.12 24.75 -14.92
CA SER A 271 10.80 23.78 -13.88
C SER A 271 11.92 23.65 -12.86
N GLY A 272 11.56 23.51 -11.60
CA GLY A 272 12.48 23.24 -10.50
C GLY A 272 11.75 23.10 -9.17
N ARG A 273 12.40 22.47 -8.20
CA ARG A 273 11.90 22.39 -6.82
C ARG A 273 12.14 23.69 -6.05
N TYR A 274 13.27 24.34 -6.32
CA TYR A 274 13.65 25.59 -5.69
C TYR A 274 13.53 26.72 -6.70
N LEU A 275 12.98 27.86 -6.27
CA LEU A 275 13.00 29.11 -7.01
C LEU A 275 13.80 30.14 -6.23
N ARG A 276 14.69 30.86 -6.91
CA ARG A 276 15.56 31.90 -6.34
C ARG A 276 15.41 33.21 -7.09
N VAL A 277 15.22 34.31 -6.36
CA VAL A 277 15.38 35.67 -6.88
C VAL A 277 16.78 36.15 -6.50
N ASN A 278 17.66 36.28 -7.49
CA ASN A 278 19.04 36.71 -7.31
C ASN A 278 19.23 38.15 -7.82
N GLY A 279 19.25 39.10 -6.89
CA GLY A 279 19.54 40.50 -7.16
C GLY A 279 21.02 40.73 -7.40
N THR A 280 21.35 41.40 -8.51
CA THR A 280 22.74 41.69 -8.92
C THR A 280 23.06 43.18 -8.98
N GLN A 281 22.05 44.06 -9.00
CA GLN A 281 22.22 45.50 -8.80
C GLN A 281 21.01 46.10 -8.09
N ARG A 282 21.24 46.84 -6.99
CA ARG A 282 20.17 47.54 -6.24
C ARG A 282 19.66 48.78 -6.98
N GLY A 283 18.37 49.07 -6.82
CA GLY A 283 17.72 50.29 -7.34
C GLY A 283 17.90 51.51 -6.43
N THR A 284 18.30 51.30 -5.18
CA THR A 284 18.53 52.35 -4.17
C THR A 284 19.83 52.08 -3.40
N ALA A 285 20.15 52.92 -2.41
CA ALA A 285 21.29 52.68 -1.50
C ALA A 285 21.04 51.56 -0.48
N TYR A 286 19.76 51.17 -0.26
CA TYR A 286 19.35 50.11 0.66
C TYR A 286 19.51 48.73 0.03
N GLY A 287 19.29 47.66 0.81
CA GLY A 287 19.28 46.26 0.35
C GLY A 287 18.15 45.94 -0.64
N TYR A 288 17.96 44.66 -0.93
CA TYR A 288 16.78 44.15 -1.63
C TYR A 288 15.70 43.81 -0.60
N SER A 289 14.46 44.27 -0.81
CA SER A 289 13.34 43.98 0.08
C SER A 289 12.06 43.64 -0.67
N LEU A 290 11.43 42.53 -0.29
CA LEU A 290 10.19 42.00 -0.88
C LEU A 290 9.13 41.86 0.21
N TRP A 291 7.98 42.50 -0.01
CA TRP A 291 6.75 42.26 0.75
C TRP A 291 6.22 40.86 0.45
N GLU A 292 6.26 40.41 -0.81
CA GLU A 292 5.81 39.07 -1.17
C GLU A 292 6.50 38.56 -2.45
N LEU A 293 6.81 37.27 -2.48
CA LEU A 293 7.27 36.48 -3.61
C LEU A 293 6.19 35.43 -3.92
N VAL A 294 5.40 35.70 -4.95
CA VAL A 294 4.34 34.81 -5.41
C VAL A 294 4.86 33.95 -6.56
N VAL A 295 4.63 32.64 -6.50
CA VAL A 295 4.99 31.69 -7.56
C VAL A 295 3.74 30.98 -8.04
N HIS A 296 3.39 31.15 -9.31
CA HIS A 296 2.28 30.46 -9.95
C HIS A 296 2.78 29.31 -10.81
N THR A 297 2.08 28.19 -10.73
CA THR A 297 2.44 26.94 -11.42
C THR A 297 1.31 26.46 -12.29
N THR A 298 1.62 25.63 -13.28
CA THR A 298 0.60 25.04 -14.16
C THR A 298 -0.17 23.93 -13.45
N ASP A 299 0.41 23.24 -12.47
CA ASP A 299 -0.23 22.12 -11.76
C ASP A 299 -1.20 22.53 -10.63
N GLY A 300 -1.47 23.82 -10.46
CA GLY A 300 -2.21 24.31 -9.30
C GLY A 300 -1.30 24.36 -8.08
N GLY A 301 -0.99 25.55 -7.59
CA GLY A 301 -0.19 25.75 -6.37
C GLY A 301 -0.81 25.18 -5.08
N SER A 302 -1.99 24.55 -5.13
CA SER A 302 -2.48 23.73 -4.02
C SER A 302 -1.69 22.41 -4.01
N GLY A 303 -1.29 21.94 -2.84
CA GLY A 303 -0.88 20.53 -2.70
C GLY A 303 -1.96 19.56 -3.23
N PRO A 304 -1.71 18.26 -3.15
CA PRO A 304 -2.68 17.25 -3.53
C PRO A 304 -4.08 17.58 -2.98
N VAL A 305 -5.09 17.60 -3.84
CA VAL A 305 -6.47 17.88 -3.42
C VAL A 305 -6.94 16.69 -2.58
N ILE A 306 -7.29 16.95 -1.32
CA ILE A 306 -7.86 15.95 -0.42
C ILE A 306 -9.38 16.08 -0.52
N PRO A 307 -10.07 15.12 -1.15
CA PRO A 307 -11.52 15.19 -1.25
C PRO A 307 -12.16 15.13 0.15
N PRO A 308 -13.20 15.93 0.43
CA PRO A 308 -13.97 15.76 1.65
C PRO A 308 -14.69 14.41 1.63
N THR A 309 -14.79 13.77 2.78
CA THR A 309 -15.57 12.54 2.96
C THR A 309 -16.96 12.89 3.49
N ASP A 310 -18.02 12.49 2.78
CA ASP A 310 -19.38 12.53 3.31
C ASP A 310 -19.56 11.39 4.32
N PRO A 311 -19.79 11.67 5.61
CA PRO A 311 -19.96 10.64 6.61
C PRO A 311 -21.33 9.94 6.54
N VAL A 312 -22.33 10.47 5.82
CA VAL A 312 -23.66 9.85 5.70
C VAL A 312 -23.72 8.95 4.47
N ASN A 313 -23.18 9.42 3.34
CA ASN A 313 -23.14 8.69 2.08
C ASN A 313 -21.70 8.56 1.55
N PRO A 314 -20.79 7.92 2.30
CA PRO A 314 -19.42 7.74 1.85
C PRO A 314 -19.34 6.88 0.61
N ASP A 315 -18.48 7.28 -0.33
CA ASP A 315 -18.14 6.48 -1.49
C ASP A 315 -17.00 5.52 -1.14
N PHE A 316 -17.37 4.31 -0.72
CA PHE A 316 -16.42 3.23 -0.44
C PHE A 316 -15.90 2.51 -1.70
N GLY A 317 -16.30 2.94 -2.90
CA GLY A 317 -15.99 2.26 -4.14
C GLY A 317 -16.77 0.95 -4.35
N PRO A 318 -16.53 0.26 -5.48
CA PRO A 318 -17.38 -0.84 -5.96
C PRO A 318 -17.21 -2.15 -5.17
N ASN A 319 -16.13 -2.27 -4.40
CA ASN A 319 -15.75 -3.51 -3.71
C ASN A 319 -16.35 -3.62 -2.30
N VAL A 320 -17.13 -2.62 -1.88
CA VAL A 320 -17.87 -2.63 -0.62
C VAL A 320 -19.35 -2.81 -0.91
N SER A 321 -19.96 -3.84 -0.33
CA SER A 321 -21.41 -4.04 -0.36
C SER A 321 -21.98 -3.75 1.03
N VAL A 322 -22.90 -2.79 1.13
CA VAL A 322 -23.58 -2.45 2.38
C VAL A 322 -25.02 -2.93 2.33
N PHE A 323 -25.37 -3.86 3.21
CA PHE A 323 -26.71 -4.41 3.35
C PHE A 323 -27.47 -3.73 4.49
N THR A 324 -28.74 -3.42 4.25
CA THR A 324 -29.66 -2.87 5.25
C THR A 324 -30.79 -3.86 5.52
N PRO A 325 -31.55 -3.75 6.62
CA PRO A 325 -32.72 -4.60 6.82
C PRO A 325 -33.78 -4.49 5.72
N ALA A 326 -33.74 -3.43 4.91
CA ALA A 326 -34.60 -3.24 3.75
C ALA A 326 -34.05 -3.91 2.47
N THR A 327 -32.79 -4.35 2.44
CA THR A 327 -32.23 -5.05 1.28
C THR A 327 -32.94 -6.41 1.12
N PRO A 328 -33.53 -6.71 -0.06
CA PRO A 328 -34.18 -7.99 -0.27
C PRO A 328 -33.24 -9.17 -0.02
N GLN A 329 -33.69 -10.16 0.74
CA GLN A 329 -32.90 -11.33 1.12
C GLN A 329 -32.27 -12.03 -0.10
N ALA A 330 -33.04 -12.23 -1.17
CA ALA A 330 -32.54 -12.88 -2.38
C ALA A 330 -31.42 -12.09 -3.06
N GLN A 331 -31.49 -10.76 -3.05
CA GLN A 331 -30.44 -9.90 -3.62
C GLN A 331 -29.17 -9.94 -2.76
N MET A 332 -29.34 -9.89 -1.44
CA MET A 332 -28.22 -10.01 -0.49
C MET A 332 -27.54 -11.37 -0.67
N GLN A 333 -28.28 -12.48 -0.57
CA GLN A 333 -27.72 -13.82 -0.72
C GLN A 333 -27.04 -14.02 -2.08
N ALA A 334 -27.65 -13.57 -3.18
CA ALA A 334 -27.02 -13.65 -4.50
C ALA A 334 -25.68 -12.91 -4.56
N LYS A 335 -25.53 -11.77 -3.85
CA LYS A 335 -24.25 -11.06 -3.77
C LYS A 335 -23.23 -11.82 -2.92
N LEU A 336 -23.66 -12.40 -1.79
CA LEU A 336 -22.81 -13.24 -0.94
C LEU A 336 -22.29 -14.44 -1.74
N ASP A 337 -23.17 -15.15 -2.44
CA ASP A 337 -22.84 -16.32 -3.26
C ASP A 337 -21.92 -15.95 -4.43
N GLN A 338 -22.14 -14.81 -5.08
CA GLN A 338 -21.27 -14.30 -6.13
C GLN A 338 -19.84 -14.11 -5.62
N VAL A 339 -19.67 -13.43 -4.49
CA VAL A 339 -18.35 -13.17 -3.91
C VAL A 339 -17.71 -14.47 -3.43
N ALA A 340 -18.47 -15.34 -2.77
CA ALA A 340 -18.00 -16.66 -2.33
C ALA A 340 -17.48 -17.50 -3.50
N ALA A 341 -18.24 -17.58 -4.59
CA ALA A 341 -17.84 -18.32 -5.79
C ALA A 341 -16.59 -17.75 -6.46
N GLN A 342 -16.48 -16.42 -6.56
CA GLN A 342 -15.31 -15.77 -7.12
C GLN A 342 -14.07 -15.97 -6.26
N GLN A 343 -14.22 -15.92 -4.94
CA GLN A 343 -13.12 -15.96 -3.99
C GLN A 343 -12.80 -17.36 -3.44
N HIS A 344 -13.53 -18.40 -3.87
CA HIS A 344 -13.42 -19.76 -3.33
C HIS A 344 -12.00 -20.32 -3.41
N THR A 345 -11.38 -20.18 -4.58
CA THR A 345 -10.00 -20.63 -4.86
C THR A 345 -9.05 -19.49 -5.20
N ASN A 346 -9.48 -18.23 -5.00
CA ASN A 346 -8.74 -17.04 -5.41
C ASN A 346 -7.69 -16.60 -4.38
N GLN A 347 -6.77 -17.51 -4.05
CA GLN A 347 -5.76 -17.28 -3.02
C GLN A 347 -4.91 -16.04 -3.34
N PHE A 348 -4.38 -15.95 -4.56
CA PHE A 348 -3.40 -14.93 -4.95
C PHE A 348 -3.94 -13.82 -5.87
N GLY A 349 -5.24 -13.82 -6.20
CA GLY A 349 -5.83 -12.78 -7.02
C GLY A 349 -5.83 -11.40 -6.36
N THR A 350 -6.19 -10.39 -7.15
CA THR A 350 -6.17 -8.98 -6.75
C THR A 350 -7.52 -8.50 -6.23
N GLU A 351 -8.58 -9.30 -6.41
CA GLU A 351 -9.91 -8.96 -5.95
C GLU A 351 -9.99 -8.99 -4.43
N ARG A 352 -10.66 -7.97 -3.89
CA ARG A 352 -10.83 -7.70 -2.46
C ARG A 352 -12.28 -7.32 -2.23
N TYR A 353 -12.90 -7.80 -1.16
CA TYR A 353 -14.30 -7.49 -0.86
C TYR A 353 -14.54 -7.20 0.62
N ALA A 354 -15.41 -6.22 0.90
CA ALA A 354 -16.00 -6.02 2.22
C ALA A 354 -17.53 -6.11 2.13
N LEU A 355 -18.10 -7.02 2.93
CA LEU A 355 -19.53 -7.31 3.02
C LEU A 355 -20.03 -6.80 4.37
N LEU A 356 -20.69 -5.63 4.35
CA LEU A 356 -21.02 -4.87 5.55
C LEU A 356 -22.53 -4.89 5.82
N PHE A 357 -22.91 -5.08 7.07
CA PHE A 357 -24.31 -5.17 7.49
C PHE A 357 -24.64 -4.04 8.47
N LYS A 358 -25.59 -3.16 8.12
CA LYS A 358 -26.12 -2.16 9.06
C LYS A 358 -26.84 -2.84 10.25
N PRO A 359 -27.05 -2.14 11.37
CA PRO A 359 -27.83 -2.67 12.49
C PRO A 359 -29.19 -3.26 12.05
N GLY A 360 -29.48 -4.46 12.52
CA GLY A 360 -30.69 -5.22 12.22
C GLY A 360 -30.46 -6.73 12.12
N THR A 361 -31.49 -7.45 11.68
CA THR A 361 -31.49 -8.92 11.59
C THR A 361 -31.63 -9.38 10.15
N TYR A 362 -30.82 -10.36 9.75
CA TYR A 362 -30.70 -10.82 8.37
C TYR A 362 -30.78 -12.34 8.31
N ALA A 363 -31.53 -12.90 7.37
CA ALA A 363 -31.45 -14.31 7.04
C ALA A 363 -30.41 -14.51 5.92
N ALA A 364 -29.22 -15.01 6.26
CA ALA A 364 -28.10 -15.12 5.33
C ALA A 364 -27.22 -16.33 5.64
N ASP A 365 -26.67 -16.95 4.60
CA ASP A 365 -25.56 -17.89 4.69
C ASP A 365 -24.32 -17.24 4.09
N VAL A 366 -23.39 -16.82 4.95
CA VAL A 366 -22.14 -16.16 4.55
C VAL A 366 -21.03 -17.21 4.53
N ASN A 367 -20.73 -17.77 3.36
CA ASN A 367 -19.54 -18.61 3.14
C ASN A 367 -18.37 -17.75 2.68
N LEU A 368 -17.31 -17.63 3.49
CA LEU A 368 -16.19 -16.72 3.20
C LEU A 368 -15.07 -17.41 2.42
N GLY A 369 -14.85 -16.92 1.20
CA GLY A 369 -13.65 -17.20 0.42
C GLY A 369 -12.44 -16.32 0.79
N PHE A 370 -11.39 -16.38 -0.02
CA PHE A 370 -10.19 -15.56 0.13
C PHE A 370 -10.47 -14.06 0.04
N ASN A 371 -9.58 -13.27 0.63
CA ASN A 371 -9.53 -11.82 0.52
C ASN A 371 -10.87 -11.10 0.75
N THR A 372 -11.66 -11.62 1.69
CA THR A 372 -13.03 -11.17 1.99
C THR A 372 -13.19 -10.85 3.47
N GLN A 373 -13.71 -9.67 3.78
CA GLN A 373 -14.16 -9.31 5.11
C GLN A 373 -15.69 -9.33 5.16
N VAL A 374 -16.26 -9.89 6.21
CA VAL A 374 -17.65 -9.67 6.61
C VAL A 374 -17.68 -8.91 7.93
N ALA A 375 -18.48 -7.84 8.03
CA ALA A 375 -18.55 -7.07 9.27
C ALA A 375 -19.93 -6.46 9.55
N GLY A 376 -20.30 -6.39 10.83
CA GLY A 376 -21.45 -5.65 11.29
C GLY A 376 -21.08 -4.19 11.58
N LEU A 377 -21.98 -3.27 11.24
CA LEU A 377 -21.83 -1.82 11.42
C LEU A 377 -22.57 -1.31 12.67
N GLY A 378 -22.80 -2.19 13.65
CA GLY A 378 -23.30 -1.82 14.97
C GLY A 378 -22.20 -1.29 15.88
N LEU A 379 -22.56 -0.71 17.03
CA LEU A 379 -21.57 -0.41 18.08
C LEU A 379 -21.30 -1.65 18.94
N SER A 380 -22.31 -2.50 19.10
CA SER A 380 -22.23 -3.82 19.71
C SER A 380 -22.42 -4.91 18.65
N PRO A 381 -21.82 -6.10 18.82
CA PRO A 381 -22.09 -7.25 17.94
C PRO A 381 -23.57 -7.60 17.87
N ASP A 382 -24.30 -7.44 18.98
CA ASP A 382 -25.73 -7.75 19.05
C ASP A 382 -26.64 -6.80 18.27
N ASP A 383 -26.12 -5.66 17.80
CA ASP A 383 -26.87 -4.74 16.95
C ASP A 383 -27.08 -5.31 15.54
N VAL A 384 -26.25 -6.27 15.11
CA VAL A 384 -26.32 -6.94 13.80
C VAL A 384 -26.40 -8.44 14.03
N ASN A 385 -27.51 -9.06 13.65
CA ASN A 385 -27.69 -10.50 13.83
C ASN A 385 -27.91 -11.22 12.50
N ILE A 386 -27.05 -12.19 12.20
CA ILE A 386 -27.21 -13.12 11.08
C ILE A 386 -27.97 -14.36 11.58
N ASN A 387 -29.24 -14.50 11.22
CA ASN A 387 -30.01 -15.74 11.35
C ASN A 387 -29.62 -16.70 10.24
N GLY A 388 -28.56 -17.47 10.47
CA GLY A 388 -27.92 -18.32 9.48
C GLY A 388 -26.46 -18.53 9.87
N HIS A 389 -25.55 -18.53 8.88
CA HIS A 389 -24.15 -18.87 9.11
C HIS A 389 -23.20 -17.74 8.73
N VAL A 390 -22.07 -17.68 9.44
CA VAL A 390 -20.86 -17.00 9.00
C VAL A 390 -19.72 -17.98 9.13
N ARG A 391 -19.37 -18.61 8.00
CA ARG A 391 -18.56 -19.82 7.99
C ARG A 391 -17.43 -19.80 6.98
N VAL A 392 -16.46 -20.66 7.26
CA VAL A 392 -15.38 -21.01 6.33
C VAL A 392 -15.30 -22.54 6.26
N GLU A 393 -15.34 -23.05 5.04
CA GLU A 393 -15.18 -24.47 4.71
C GLU A 393 -13.80 -24.70 4.08
N ALA A 394 -13.31 -25.95 4.06
CA ALA A 394 -12.04 -26.32 3.42
C ALA A 394 -12.21 -27.23 2.20
N ASP A 395 -13.33 -27.10 1.48
CA ASP A 395 -13.79 -27.97 0.39
C ASP A 395 -13.08 -27.77 -0.96
N TRP A 396 -11.96 -27.03 -0.98
CA TRP A 396 -11.25 -26.67 -2.22
C TRP A 396 -9.87 -27.31 -2.36
N LEU A 397 -9.10 -27.45 -1.26
CA LEU A 397 -7.72 -27.94 -1.29
C LEU A 397 -7.63 -29.43 -0.94
N GLN A 398 -6.93 -30.18 -1.78
CA GLN A 398 -6.70 -31.62 -1.60
C GLN A 398 -5.76 -31.91 -0.42
N GLN A 399 -6.04 -33.02 0.27
CA GLN A 399 -5.18 -33.64 1.29
C GLN A 399 -4.75 -35.04 0.86
N GLY A 400 -3.44 -35.29 0.89
CA GLY A 400 -2.85 -36.59 0.56
C GLY A 400 -3.14 -37.04 -0.88
N ASP A 401 -3.00 -38.35 -1.14
CA ASP A 401 -3.12 -38.91 -2.50
C ASP A 401 -4.56 -39.05 -3.00
N ASN A 402 -5.56 -38.85 -2.13
CA ASN A 402 -6.97 -38.96 -2.50
C ASN A 402 -7.48 -37.60 -3.04
N PRO A 403 -7.77 -37.45 -4.34
CA PRO A 403 -8.23 -36.19 -4.92
C PRO A 403 -9.61 -35.74 -4.43
N ASN A 404 -10.35 -36.63 -3.76
CA ASN A 404 -11.64 -36.32 -3.15
C ASN A 404 -11.53 -35.93 -1.67
N ASN A 405 -10.37 -36.08 -1.03
CA ASN A 405 -10.18 -35.58 0.33
C ASN A 405 -9.86 -34.08 0.27
N LYS A 406 -10.90 -33.25 0.16
CA LYS A 406 -10.79 -31.80 0.15
C LYS A 406 -11.21 -31.21 1.50
N GLN A 407 -10.47 -31.55 2.56
CA GLN A 407 -10.74 -31.03 3.92
C GLN A 407 -9.53 -30.28 4.46
N ASN A 408 -8.59 -29.92 3.58
CA ASN A 408 -7.34 -29.27 3.96
C ASN A 408 -7.54 -27.77 4.12
N ALA A 409 -7.57 -27.30 5.36
CA ALA A 409 -7.71 -25.89 5.70
C ALA A 409 -6.37 -25.15 5.80
N THR A 410 -5.22 -25.79 5.57
CA THR A 410 -3.89 -25.17 5.78
C THR A 410 -3.60 -23.98 4.87
N GLN A 411 -4.45 -23.70 3.88
CA GLN A 411 -4.36 -22.51 3.03
C GLN A 411 -5.58 -21.60 3.12
N ASN A 412 -6.47 -21.77 4.11
CA ASN A 412 -7.64 -20.90 4.29
C ASN A 412 -7.26 -19.56 4.95
N PHE A 413 -6.52 -18.73 4.21
CA PHE A 413 -5.95 -17.46 4.65
C PHE A 413 -6.83 -16.23 4.35
N TRP A 414 -6.36 -15.07 4.81
CA TRP A 414 -6.72 -13.71 4.36
C TRP A 414 -8.22 -13.45 4.28
N ARG A 415 -8.93 -13.61 5.38
CA ARG A 415 -10.38 -13.32 5.48
C ARG A 415 -10.72 -12.86 6.87
N SER A 416 -11.87 -12.24 7.11
CA SER A 416 -12.21 -11.82 8.48
C SER A 416 -13.70 -11.77 8.72
N ALA A 417 -14.10 -12.03 9.97
CA ALA A 417 -15.44 -11.80 10.49
C ALA A 417 -15.37 -10.87 11.71
N GLU A 418 -16.18 -9.81 11.71
CA GLU A 418 -16.08 -8.77 12.74
C GLU A 418 -17.43 -8.18 13.19
N ASN A 419 -17.60 -7.97 14.49
CA ASN A 419 -18.63 -7.12 15.09
C ASN A 419 -20.08 -7.46 14.72
N MET A 420 -20.45 -8.74 14.83
CA MET A 420 -21.83 -9.19 14.63
C MET A 420 -22.18 -10.41 15.48
N ALA A 421 -23.46 -10.61 15.70
CA ALA A 421 -24.03 -11.84 16.21
C ALA A 421 -24.38 -12.81 15.07
N VAL A 422 -24.26 -14.10 15.35
CA VAL A 422 -24.67 -15.18 14.45
C VAL A 422 -25.54 -16.14 15.24
N THR A 423 -26.72 -16.44 14.70
CA THR A 423 -27.67 -17.41 15.25
C THR A 423 -27.95 -18.47 14.19
N PRO A 424 -27.20 -19.57 14.17
CA PRO A 424 -27.44 -20.67 13.24
C PRO A 424 -28.82 -21.31 13.43
N PRO A 425 -29.35 -22.01 12.40
CA PRO A 425 -30.57 -22.79 12.55
C PRO A 425 -30.45 -23.78 13.72
N ASN A 426 -31.56 -24.00 14.43
CA ASN A 426 -31.55 -24.82 15.66
C ASN A 426 -30.91 -26.20 15.44
N GLY A 427 -29.95 -26.54 16.30
CA GLY A 427 -29.21 -27.81 16.26
C GLY A 427 -28.09 -27.89 15.21
N GLN A 428 -27.88 -26.85 14.41
CA GLN A 428 -26.76 -26.80 13.46
C GLN A 428 -25.51 -26.20 14.11
N ILE A 429 -24.36 -26.76 13.73
CA ILE A 429 -23.04 -26.28 14.15
C ILE A 429 -22.62 -25.07 13.32
N GLU A 430 -21.77 -24.22 13.89
CA GLU A 430 -21.03 -23.22 13.11
C GLU A 430 -19.64 -23.75 12.74
N ARG A 431 -19.05 -23.27 11.64
CA ARG A 431 -17.70 -23.67 11.25
C ARG A 431 -16.82 -22.51 10.86
N TRP A 432 -15.63 -22.47 11.43
CA TRP A 432 -14.56 -21.51 11.11
C TRP A 432 -13.25 -22.26 10.82
N ALA A 433 -13.25 -23.05 9.74
CA ALA A 433 -12.12 -23.88 9.34
C ALA A 433 -11.03 -23.06 8.63
N VAL A 434 -10.22 -22.34 9.40
CA VAL A 434 -9.23 -21.38 8.87
C VAL A 434 -7.79 -21.77 9.18
N ALA A 435 -6.85 -21.10 8.52
CA ALA A 435 -5.44 -21.06 8.89
C ALA A 435 -5.04 -19.64 9.36
N GLN A 436 -3.81 -19.19 9.09
CA GLN A 436 -3.30 -17.88 9.51
C GLN A 436 -4.03 -16.70 8.83
N ALA A 437 -3.92 -15.50 9.42
CA ALA A 437 -4.52 -14.24 8.94
C ALA A 437 -6.05 -14.31 8.68
N ALA A 438 -6.76 -15.01 9.56
CA ALA A 438 -8.20 -15.18 9.49
C ALA A 438 -8.91 -14.81 10.82
N PRO A 439 -8.86 -13.53 11.25
CA PRO A 439 -9.38 -13.14 12.56
C PRO A 439 -10.90 -13.25 12.64
N TYR A 440 -11.37 -13.71 13.80
CA TYR A 440 -12.79 -13.75 14.17
C TYR A 440 -12.98 -12.91 15.44
N ARG A 441 -13.32 -11.63 15.23
CA ARG A 441 -13.23 -10.56 16.22
C ARG A 441 -14.58 -10.02 16.62
N ARG A 442 -14.79 -9.81 17.92
CA ARG A 442 -15.99 -9.12 18.39
C ARG A 442 -17.27 -9.79 17.89
N MET A 443 -17.29 -11.12 17.90
CA MET A 443 -18.42 -11.91 17.40
C MET A 443 -19.27 -12.43 18.56
N HIS A 444 -20.55 -12.69 18.31
CA HIS A 444 -21.43 -13.37 19.27
C HIS A 444 -22.10 -14.58 18.62
N LEU A 445 -21.62 -15.79 18.89
CA LEU A 445 -22.27 -17.00 18.41
C LEU A 445 -23.32 -17.48 19.40
N LYS A 446 -24.58 -17.46 18.95
CA LYS A 446 -25.78 -17.76 19.76
C LYS A 446 -26.38 -19.10 19.39
N GLY A 447 -26.73 -19.89 20.39
CA GLY A 447 -27.58 -21.08 20.23
C GLY A 447 -26.99 -22.28 19.48
N ALA A 448 -25.91 -22.12 18.70
CA ALA A 448 -25.19 -23.24 18.08
C ALA A 448 -24.62 -24.16 19.18
N PRO A 449 -24.77 -25.50 19.09
CA PRO A 449 -24.23 -26.40 20.11
C PRO A 449 -22.69 -26.34 20.16
N GLU A 450 -22.06 -26.12 19.00
CA GLU A 450 -20.61 -25.94 18.88
C GLU A 450 -20.21 -25.09 17.67
N ILE A 451 -18.99 -24.54 17.74
CA ILE A 451 -18.23 -24.05 16.59
C ILE A 451 -17.00 -24.95 16.35
N GLN A 452 -16.87 -25.47 15.13
CA GLN A 452 -15.74 -26.29 14.72
C GLN A 452 -14.67 -25.44 14.04
N LEU A 453 -13.41 -25.60 14.48
CA LEU A 453 -12.28 -24.86 13.92
C LEU A 453 -11.58 -25.59 12.77
N TRP A 454 -12.11 -26.73 12.33
CA TRP A 454 -11.60 -27.51 11.20
C TRP A 454 -12.75 -27.99 10.33
N SER A 455 -12.44 -28.58 9.18
CA SER A 455 -13.44 -28.97 8.18
C SER A 455 -14.03 -30.38 8.37
N GLY A 456 -13.89 -30.97 9.56
CA GLY A 456 -14.29 -32.35 9.85
C GLY A 456 -13.21 -33.39 9.51
N GLY A 457 -13.51 -34.66 9.80
CA GLY A 457 -12.67 -35.80 9.40
C GLY A 457 -11.21 -35.73 9.89
N ASP A 458 -10.28 -36.08 9.00
CA ASP A 458 -8.83 -36.04 9.20
C ASP A 458 -8.17 -34.78 8.58
N GLY A 459 -8.97 -33.78 8.19
CA GLY A 459 -8.51 -32.58 7.51
C GLY A 459 -7.51 -31.75 8.33
N TRP A 460 -6.42 -31.29 7.73
CA TRP A 460 -5.42 -30.44 8.39
C TRP A 460 -5.90 -28.99 8.55
N ALA A 461 -5.51 -28.32 9.64
CA ALA A 461 -5.80 -26.90 9.87
C ALA A 461 -4.71 -26.24 10.74
N SER A 462 -4.40 -24.97 10.47
CA SER A 462 -3.26 -24.24 11.10
C SER A 462 -3.62 -22.79 11.44
N GLY A 463 -4.74 -22.60 12.14
CA GLY A 463 -5.22 -21.32 12.65
C GLY A 463 -4.50 -20.90 13.94
N GLY A 464 -4.95 -19.87 14.65
CA GLY A 464 -6.03 -18.94 14.32
C GLY A 464 -6.28 -18.01 15.51
N LEU A 465 -7.26 -17.10 15.38
CA LEU A 465 -7.55 -16.08 16.39
C LEU A 465 -9.05 -15.97 16.71
N PHE A 466 -9.37 -16.07 18.00
CA PHE A 466 -10.55 -15.40 18.59
C PHE A 466 -10.13 -14.22 19.45
N ALA A 467 -10.74 -13.05 19.22
CA ALA A 467 -10.46 -11.87 20.02
C ALA A 467 -11.75 -11.08 20.30
N ASP A 468 -11.97 -10.73 21.57
CA ASP A 468 -13.14 -9.97 22.01
C ASP A 468 -14.48 -10.67 21.69
N THR A 469 -14.48 -12.00 21.60
CA THR A 469 -15.59 -12.80 21.04
C THR A 469 -16.31 -13.60 22.13
N LYS A 470 -17.62 -13.71 22.00
CA LYS A 470 -18.48 -14.54 22.85
C LYS A 470 -19.05 -15.72 22.07
N ILE A 471 -18.85 -16.92 22.58
CA ILE A 471 -19.44 -18.16 22.07
C ILE A 471 -20.27 -18.76 23.21
N ASP A 472 -21.60 -18.81 23.05
CA ASP A 472 -22.50 -19.22 24.14
C ASP A 472 -22.24 -20.66 24.62
N ASN A 473 -21.86 -21.55 23.71
CA ASN A 473 -21.64 -22.97 24.00
C ASN A 473 -20.18 -23.36 23.75
N THR A 474 -19.95 -24.42 22.97
CA THR A 474 -18.66 -25.11 22.91
C THR A 474 -17.82 -24.68 21.71
N VAL A 475 -16.54 -24.42 21.93
CA VAL A 475 -15.53 -24.35 20.86
C VAL A 475 -14.84 -25.70 20.74
N VAL A 476 -14.76 -26.25 19.52
CA VAL A 476 -14.10 -27.53 19.23
C VAL A 476 -12.93 -27.30 18.28
N SER A 477 -11.71 -27.49 18.77
CA SER A 477 -10.50 -27.29 17.95
C SER A 477 -10.34 -28.34 16.85
N GLY A 478 -10.77 -29.57 17.12
CA GLY A 478 -10.51 -30.73 16.27
C GLY A 478 -9.03 -30.86 15.94
N SER A 479 -8.71 -30.93 14.65
CA SER A 479 -7.35 -31.09 14.12
C SER A 479 -6.52 -29.81 14.04
N GLN A 480 -7.05 -28.66 14.49
CA GLN A 480 -6.28 -27.42 14.53
C GLN A 480 -4.97 -27.62 15.29
N GLN A 481 -3.85 -27.35 14.63
CA GLN A 481 -2.52 -27.53 15.20
C GLN A 481 -2.31 -26.66 16.43
N GLN A 482 -2.70 -25.39 16.33
CA GLN A 482 -2.60 -24.39 17.38
C GLN A 482 -3.74 -23.38 17.30
N TRP A 483 -3.92 -22.58 18.34
CA TRP A 483 -4.92 -21.50 18.35
C TRP A 483 -4.62 -20.48 19.46
N ILE A 484 -4.98 -19.21 19.25
CA ILE A 484 -5.06 -18.22 20.33
C ILE A 484 -6.48 -17.66 20.49
N SER A 485 -6.95 -17.62 21.73
CA SER A 485 -8.15 -16.89 22.14
C SER A 485 -7.82 -15.85 23.20
N ARG A 486 -8.20 -14.59 22.98
CA ARG A 486 -7.99 -13.53 23.97
C ARG A 486 -9.20 -12.63 24.23
N ASN A 487 -9.37 -12.21 25.47
CA ASN A 487 -10.50 -11.38 25.91
C ASN A 487 -11.85 -11.93 25.42
N SER A 488 -12.00 -13.25 25.44
CA SER A 488 -13.18 -13.94 24.90
C SER A 488 -13.96 -14.63 26.01
N GLU A 489 -15.20 -14.99 25.72
CA GLU A 489 -16.10 -15.69 26.64
C GLU A 489 -16.62 -16.95 25.95
N PHE A 490 -16.33 -18.13 26.51
CA PHE A 490 -16.80 -19.41 25.98
C PHE A 490 -17.70 -20.11 27.00
N GLY A 491 -18.70 -20.84 26.53
CA GLY A 491 -19.40 -21.83 27.36
C GLY A 491 -18.45 -22.95 27.77
N SER A 492 -17.71 -23.50 26.80
CA SER A 492 -16.58 -24.42 27.06
C SER A 492 -15.63 -24.52 25.86
N TRP A 493 -14.48 -25.17 26.07
CA TRP A 493 -13.52 -25.53 25.02
C TRP A 493 -13.22 -27.03 25.06
N THR A 494 -13.06 -27.64 23.90
CA THR A 494 -12.62 -29.04 23.74
C THR A 494 -11.63 -29.17 22.59
N GLY A 495 -10.70 -30.12 22.75
CA GLY A 495 -9.64 -30.42 21.81
C GLY A 495 -8.32 -29.72 22.14
N SER A 496 -7.26 -30.34 21.65
CA SER A 496 -5.88 -29.87 21.77
C SER A 496 -5.03 -30.65 20.78
N VAL A 497 -4.08 -30.00 20.12
CA VAL A 497 -3.09 -30.66 19.28
C VAL A 497 -1.68 -30.31 19.75
N TRP A 498 -1.13 -29.15 19.40
CA TRP A 498 0.23 -28.77 19.79
C TRP A 498 0.30 -27.55 20.72
N ASN A 499 -0.56 -26.55 20.52
CA ASN A 499 -0.47 -25.29 21.28
C ASN A 499 -1.79 -24.48 21.28
N MET A 500 -2.63 -24.64 22.30
CA MET A 500 -3.87 -23.87 22.45
C MET A 500 -3.70 -22.83 23.57
N VAL A 501 -3.72 -21.55 23.22
CA VAL A 501 -3.39 -20.44 24.12
C VAL A 501 -4.61 -19.59 24.42
N PHE A 502 -4.82 -19.28 25.70
CA PHE A 502 -5.95 -18.51 26.21
C PHE A 502 -5.42 -17.35 27.06
N VAL A 503 -5.77 -16.11 26.72
CA VAL A 503 -5.29 -14.92 27.42
C VAL A 503 -6.47 -14.02 27.81
N GLY A 504 -6.79 -13.93 29.09
CA GLY A 504 -7.99 -13.19 29.53
C GLY A 504 -9.28 -13.79 28.96
N THR A 505 -9.32 -15.09 28.70
CA THR A 505 -10.50 -15.78 28.17
C THR A 505 -11.23 -16.49 29.30
N THR A 506 -12.50 -16.17 29.52
CA THR A 506 -13.34 -16.86 30.49
C THR A 506 -14.00 -18.09 29.85
N GLY A 507 -14.15 -19.17 30.62
CA GLY A 507 -14.60 -20.47 30.07
C GLY A 507 -13.53 -21.23 29.30
N ALA A 508 -12.27 -20.74 29.32
CA ALA A 508 -11.10 -21.49 28.89
C ALA A 508 -10.92 -22.77 29.74
N PRO A 509 -10.27 -23.82 29.19
CA PRO A 509 -9.88 -24.97 29.99
C PRO A 509 -8.84 -24.55 31.05
N PRO A 510 -8.60 -25.36 32.10
CA PRO A 510 -7.53 -25.08 33.05
C PRO A 510 -6.16 -25.15 32.36
N GLN A 511 -5.17 -24.40 32.88
CA GLN A 511 -3.76 -24.56 32.47
C GLN A 511 -3.37 -26.02 32.59
N HIS A 512 -2.91 -26.59 31.49
CA HIS A 512 -2.39 -27.94 31.45
C HIS A 512 -1.52 -28.01 30.20
N PHE A 513 -0.21 -28.13 30.33
CA PHE A 513 0.73 -28.29 29.22
C PHE A 513 1.78 -29.31 29.68
N PRO A 514 2.17 -30.32 28.87
CA PRO A 514 1.96 -30.42 27.42
C PRO A 514 0.78 -31.29 26.93
N ASP A 515 0.12 -32.09 27.78
CA ASP A 515 -0.98 -32.97 27.34
C ASP A 515 -2.22 -32.94 28.26
N PRO A 516 -3.33 -32.26 27.88
CA PRO A 516 -3.47 -31.45 26.67
C PRO A 516 -2.48 -30.29 26.65
N ALA A 517 -2.29 -29.63 25.51
CA ALA A 517 -1.36 -28.53 25.31
C ALA A 517 -2.08 -27.18 25.44
N HIS A 518 -2.56 -26.88 26.64
CA HIS A 518 -3.34 -25.68 27.00
C HIS A 518 -2.50 -24.70 27.83
N THR A 519 -2.20 -23.54 27.24
CA THR A 519 -1.57 -22.40 27.94
C THR A 519 -2.62 -21.37 28.29
N VAL A 520 -2.74 -21.01 29.57
CA VAL A 520 -3.82 -20.19 30.11
C VAL A 520 -3.26 -19.08 30.98
N VAL A 521 -3.40 -17.85 30.50
CA VAL A 521 -3.05 -16.61 31.21
C VAL A 521 -4.36 -15.91 31.60
N GLY A 522 -4.62 -15.77 32.89
CA GLY A 522 -5.94 -15.34 33.39
C GLY A 522 -6.40 -13.94 32.96
N THR A 523 -5.47 -13.05 32.60
CA THR A 523 -5.75 -11.69 32.15
C THR A 523 -4.82 -11.28 31.02
N THR A 524 -5.31 -10.47 30.09
CA THR A 524 -4.51 -9.79 29.07
C THR A 524 -3.91 -8.51 29.67
N PRO A 525 -2.60 -8.43 29.93
CA PRO A 525 -2.04 -7.38 30.78
C PRO A 525 -2.27 -5.97 30.26
N VAL A 526 -2.08 -5.75 28.96
CA VAL A 526 -2.33 -4.47 28.30
C VAL A 526 -2.80 -4.73 26.87
N ILE A 527 -3.93 -4.16 26.49
CA ILE A 527 -4.53 -4.41 25.18
C ILE A 527 -5.46 -3.27 24.80
N ARG A 528 -5.61 -3.06 23.50
CA ARG A 528 -6.66 -2.21 22.92
C ARG A 528 -7.36 -3.07 21.88
N GLU A 529 -8.68 -3.07 21.83
CA GLU A 529 -9.36 -3.76 20.72
C GLU A 529 -9.21 -2.95 19.43
N LYS A 530 -9.26 -3.65 18.29
CA LYS A 530 -9.10 -3.05 16.96
C LYS A 530 -10.17 -1.97 16.71
N PRO A 531 -9.82 -0.80 16.15
CA PRO A 531 -10.82 0.14 15.66
C PRO A 531 -11.68 -0.46 14.54
N PHE A 532 -12.98 -0.14 14.53
CA PHE A 532 -13.91 -0.67 13.54
C PHE A 532 -14.91 0.39 13.07
N LEU A 533 -15.36 0.22 11.81
CA LEU A 533 -16.38 1.07 11.19
C LEU A 533 -17.77 0.70 11.75
N TYR A 534 -18.58 1.70 12.09
CA TYR A 534 -19.97 1.50 12.47
C TYR A 534 -20.85 2.67 11.99
N VAL A 535 -22.16 2.50 12.04
CA VAL A 535 -23.15 3.52 11.70
C VAL A 535 -23.92 3.90 12.96
N ASP A 536 -24.00 5.19 13.24
CA ASP A 536 -24.76 5.70 14.39
C ASP A 536 -26.27 5.81 14.09
N ASN A 537 -27.06 6.17 15.10
CA ASN A 537 -28.52 6.32 14.99
C ASN A 537 -28.93 7.46 14.04
N ALA A 538 -28.03 8.39 13.70
CA ALA A 538 -28.28 9.44 12.71
C ALA A 538 -27.94 8.99 11.28
N GLY A 539 -27.46 7.75 11.11
CA GLY A 539 -27.07 7.19 9.82
C GLY A 539 -25.65 7.59 9.39
N SER A 540 -24.88 8.26 10.25
CA SER A 540 -23.50 8.65 9.95
C SER A 540 -22.53 7.52 10.26
N TYR A 541 -21.60 7.28 9.34
CA TYR A 541 -20.48 6.38 9.51
C TYR A 541 -19.43 7.02 10.42
N ASN A 542 -18.93 6.21 11.33
CA ASN A 542 -17.93 6.56 12.30
C ASN A 542 -16.94 5.39 12.45
N VAL A 543 -15.73 5.67 12.92
CA VAL A 543 -14.82 4.64 13.40
C VAL A 543 -14.80 4.69 14.92
N PHE A 544 -15.23 3.60 15.56
CA PHE A 544 -15.09 3.46 17.00
C PHE A 544 -13.65 3.06 17.33
N VAL A 545 -13.03 3.76 18.28
CA VAL A 545 -11.68 3.50 18.77
C VAL A 545 -11.80 3.03 20.22
N PRO A 546 -11.71 1.71 20.48
CA PRO A 546 -11.75 1.17 21.83
C PRO A 546 -10.66 1.75 22.73
N ALA A 547 -11.00 1.94 24.01
CA ALA A 547 -10.06 2.39 25.02
C ALA A 547 -8.98 1.33 25.30
N LEU A 548 -7.81 1.80 25.76
CA LEU A 548 -6.78 0.91 26.30
C LEU A 548 -7.32 0.24 27.57
N ARG A 549 -7.17 -1.08 27.67
CA ARG A 549 -7.54 -1.89 28.82
C ARG A 549 -6.28 -2.48 29.45
N GLN A 550 -6.29 -2.56 30.77
CA GLN A 550 -5.25 -3.20 31.58
C GLN A 550 -5.86 -4.42 32.27
N ASN A 551 -5.12 -5.51 32.35
CA ASN A 551 -5.54 -6.78 32.96
C ASN A 551 -6.94 -7.23 32.51
N ALA A 552 -7.20 -7.11 31.20
CA ALA A 552 -8.51 -7.41 30.64
C ALA A 552 -8.83 -8.91 30.72
N SER A 553 -10.11 -9.23 30.93
CA SER A 553 -10.65 -10.58 30.87
C SER A 553 -12.08 -10.52 30.37
N GLY A 554 -12.47 -11.48 29.53
CA GLY A 554 -13.75 -11.47 28.83
C GLY A 554 -13.86 -10.33 27.80
N THR A 555 -15.04 -10.26 27.16
CA THR A 555 -15.26 -9.31 26.07
C THR A 555 -15.41 -7.88 26.59
N SER A 556 -15.17 -6.91 25.71
CA SER A 556 -15.30 -5.48 26.00
C SER A 556 -16.75 -4.99 25.99
N TRP A 557 -17.71 -5.80 25.53
CA TRP A 557 -19.04 -5.35 25.10
C TRP A 557 -20.21 -6.15 25.69
N SER A 558 -20.01 -7.38 26.17
CA SER A 558 -21.11 -8.22 26.66
C SER A 558 -21.71 -7.74 28.00
N HIS A 559 -20.94 -6.96 28.78
CA HIS A 559 -21.31 -6.45 30.10
C HIS A 559 -21.61 -4.94 30.10
N GLY A 560 -21.93 -4.39 28.93
CA GLY A 560 -22.25 -2.97 28.73
C GLY A 560 -21.48 -2.37 27.54
N PRO A 561 -21.74 -1.09 27.21
CA PRO A 561 -21.05 -0.43 26.11
C PRO A 561 -19.53 -0.45 26.30
N ALA A 562 -18.81 -0.86 25.26
CA ALA A 562 -17.35 -0.81 25.29
C ALA A 562 -16.89 0.64 25.51
N ALA A 563 -15.90 0.84 26.38
CA ALA A 563 -15.28 2.15 26.56
C ALA A 563 -14.45 2.51 25.32
N GLY A 564 -14.54 3.76 24.86
CA GLY A 564 -13.83 4.25 23.69
C GLY A 564 -14.37 5.57 23.18
N THR A 565 -13.92 5.98 22.00
CA THR A 565 -14.32 7.22 21.34
C THR A 565 -14.67 6.97 19.89
N SER A 566 -15.68 7.68 19.37
CA SER A 566 -16.04 7.62 17.96
C SER A 566 -15.45 8.79 17.20
N ILE A 567 -14.86 8.52 16.04
CA ILE A 567 -14.33 9.52 15.12
C ILE A 567 -15.22 9.51 13.87
N SER A 568 -15.76 10.68 13.50
CA SER A 568 -16.58 10.81 12.30
C SER A 568 -15.78 10.45 11.06
N LEU A 569 -16.41 9.73 10.13
CA LEU A 569 -15.76 9.38 8.87
C LEU A 569 -15.39 10.63 8.03
N SER A 570 -16.01 11.79 8.29
CA SER A 570 -15.60 13.08 7.69
C SER A 570 -14.18 13.52 8.06
N GLN A 571 -13.60 12.95 9.14
CA GLN A 571 -12.22 13.17 9.57
C GLN A 571 -11.22 12.18 8.93
N PHE A 572 -11.70 11.27 8.08
CA PHE A 572 -10.87 10.32 7.34
C PHE A 572 -10.74 10.75 5.88
N LEU A 573 -9.61 10.46 5.26
CA LEU A 573 -9.54 10.21 3.83
C LEU A 573 -9.98 8.76 3.59
N VAL A 574 -11.04 8.58 2.79
CA VAL A 574 -11.42 7.27 2.26
C VAL A 574 -10.60 7.04 0.99
N ALA A 575 -9.49 6.34 1.12
CA ALA A 575 -8.59 6.05 0.02
C ALA A 575 -9.09 4.84 -0.78
N LYS A 576 -8.92 4.92 -2.10
CA LYS A 576 -9.17 3.86 -3.08
C LYS A 576 -7.88 3.51 -3.82
N PRO A 577 -7.78 2.37 -4.51
CA PRO A 577 -6.52 1.92 -5.14
C PRO A 577 -5.81 2.94 -6.03
N ASP A 578 -6.57 3.83 -6.68
CA ASP A 578 -6.08 4.89 -7.56
C ASP A 578 -5.76 6.22 -6.83
N THR A 579 -5.96 6.28 -5.51
CA THR A 579 -5.68 7.47 -4.71
C THR A 579 -4.17 7.72 -4.68
N PRO A 580 -3.68 8.87 -5.16
CA PRO A 580 -2.25 9.13 -5.19
C PRO A 580 -1.63 9.13 -3.79
N ILE A 581 -0.44 8.55 -3.63
CA ILE A 581 0.30 8.53 -2.36
C ILE A 581 0.55 9.95 -1.84
N ALA A 582 0.79 10.91 -2.73
CA ALA A 582 0.93 12.31 -2.36
C ALA A 582 -0.35 12.84 -1.67
N THR A 583 -1.53 12.46 -2.13
CA THR A 583 -2.81 12.80 -1.48
C THR A 583 -2.97 12.13 -0.13
N ILE A 584 -2.59 10.85 -0.01
CA ILE A 584 -2.61 10.12 1.25
C ILE A 584 -1.73 10.81 2.30
N ASN A 585 -0.48 11.10 1.95
CA ASN A 585 0.46 11.78 2.84
C ASN A 585 0.02 13.21 3.17
N ALA A 586 -0.52 13.96 2.20
CA ALA A 586 -1.06 15.29 2.46
C ALA A 586 -2.24 15.26 3.44
N ALA A 587 -3.11 14.24 3.35
CA ALA A 587 -4.22 14.06 4.28
C ALA A 587 -3.71 13.77 5.71
N LEU A 588 -2.73 12.87 5.85
CA LEU A 588 -2.07 12.59 7.12
C LEU A 588 -1.40 13.85 7.72
N ASP A 589 -0.71 14.63 6.89
CA ASP A 589 -0.06 15.88 7.32
C ASP A 589 -1.08 16.93 7.81
N GLN A 590 -2.28 16.96 7.20
CA GLN A 590 -3.41 17.79 7.64
C GLN A 590 -4.17 17.22 8.86
N GLY A 591 -3.73 16.09 9.41
CA GLY A 591 -4.33 15.47 10.59
C GLY A 591 -5.58 14.64 10.30
N LYS A 592 -5.83 14.26 9.05
CA LYS A 592 -6.85 13.26 8.71
C LYS A 592 -6.38 11.87 9.12
N HIS A 593 -7.34 11.01 9.40
CA HIS A 593 -7.14 9.57 9.49
C HIS A 593 -7.25 8.92 8.11
N LEU A 594 -6.94 7.62 8.00
CA LEU A 594 -7.04 6.88 6.75
C LEU A 594 -7.98 5.67 6.87
N LEU A 595 -8.85 5.52 5.87
CA LEU A 595 -9.62 4.31 5.63
C LEU A 595 -9.32 3.83 4.21
N PHE A 596 -8.63 2.70 4.07
CA PHE A 596 -8.41 2.06 2.78
C PHE A 596 -9.59 1.16 2.43
N THR A 597 -10.24 1.42 1.30
CA THR A 597 -11.28 0.54 0.77
C THR A 597 -10.64 -0.72 0.15
N PRO A 598 -11.41 -1.81 -0.05
CA PRO A 598 -10.85 -3.07 -0.53
C PRO A 598 -10.23 -2.93 -1.93
N GLY A 599 -8.94 -3.26 -2.04
CA GLY A 599 -8.19 -3.31 -3.29
C GLY A 599 -6.68 -3.43 -3.05
N VAL A 600 -5.91 -3.44 -4.14
CA VAL A 600 -4.44 -3.46 -4.14
C VAL A 600 -3.91 -2.08 -4.52
N TYR A 601 -3.08 -1.50 -3.67
CA TYR A 601 -2.56 -0.14 -3.77
C TYR A 601 -1.07 -0.19 -4.09
N HIS A 602 -0.72 0.26 -5.29
CA HIS A 602 0.67 0.33 -5.74
C HIS A 602 1.34 1.62 -5.25
N LEU A 603 2.37 1.47 -4.42
CA LEU A 603 3.02 2.58 -3.74
C LEU A 603 4.33 2.97 -4.42
N THR A 604 4.38 4.21 -4.90
CA THR A 604 5.60 4.82 -5.46
C THR A 604 6.44 5.54 -4.40
N ASP A 605 5.86 5.83 -3.23
CA ASP A 605 6.52 6.43 -2.08
C ASP A 605 5.94 5.89 -0.76
N THR A 606 6.64 6.14 0.34
CA THR A 606 6.23 5.69 1.68
C THR A 606 5.00 6.46 2.19
N ILE A 607 4.05 5.75 2.78
CA ILE A 607 2.97 6.35 3.59
C ILE A 607 3.54 6.75 4.95
N LYS A 608 3.45 8.02 5.32
CA LYS A 608 4.12 8.60 6.51
C LYS A 608 3.11 9.02 7.56
N VAL A 609 2.98 8.23 8.63
CA VAL A 609 2.10 8.55 9.75
C VAL A 609 2.89 9.28 10.83
N THR A 610 2.78 10.60 10.86
CA THR A 610 3.59 11.46 11.75
C THR A 610 2.80 12.08 12.91
N LYS A 611 1.46 12.03 12.86
CA LYS A 611 0.60 12.62 13.89
C LYS A 611 0.19 11.58 14.93
N PRO A 612 0.23 11.91 16.24
CA PRO A 612 -0.25 11.02 17.28
C PRO A 612 -1.73 10.71 17.11
N ASN A 613 -2.19 9.60 17.66
CA ASN A 613 -3.59 9.14 17.62
C ASN A 613 -4.17 8.84 16.22
N THR A 614 -3.37 8.91 15.17
CA THR A 614 -3.82 8.59 13.82
C THR A 614 -4.34 7.16 13.72
N VAL A 615 -5.53 6.98 13.17
CA VAL A 615 -6.08 5.67 12.79
C VAL A 615 -5.84 5.46 11.29
N VAL A 616 -5.29 4.29 10.95
CA VAL A 616 -5.16 3.77 9.59
C VAL A 616 -5.83 2.41 9.56
N LEU A 617 -6.98 2.32 8.90
CA LEU A 617 -7.81 1.11 8.86
C LEU A 617 -7.97 0.65 7.41
N GLY A 618 -7.81 -0.65 7.16
CA GLY A 618 -8.16 -1.29 5.89
C GLY A 618 -9.47 -2.06 6.00
N LEU A 619 -10.26 -2.02 4.93
CA LEU A 619 -11.43 -2.87 4.72
C LEU A 619 -11.10 -3.96 3.70
N GLY A 620 -11.66 -5.15 3.90
CA GLY A 620 -11.61 -6.23 2.92
C GLY A 620 -10.19 -6.66 2.53
N LEU A 621 -9.27 -6.71 3.50
CA LEU A 621 -7.85 -7.04 3.28
C LEU A 621 -7.19 -6.08 2.27
N ALA A 622 -7.45 -4.77 2.42
CA ALA A 622 -6.76 -3.73 1.65
C ALA A 622 -5.26 -3.98 1.65
N THR A 623 -4.68 -4.06 0.45
CA THR A 623 -3.32 -4.54 0.23
C THR A 623 -2.42 -3.41 -0.24
N LEU A 624 -1.28 -3.20 0.42
CA LEU A 624 -0.31 -2.16 0.06
C LEU A 624 0.95 -2.80 -0.54
N THR A 625 1.32 -2.42 -1.77
CA THR A 625 2.44 -3.00 -2.51
C THR A 625 3.48 -1.91 -2.86
N PRO A 626 4.66 -1.87 -2.20
CA PRO A 626 5.68 -0.88 -2.52
C PRO A 626 6.50 -1.26 -3.77
N ASP A 627 6.26 -0.57 -4.88
CA ASP A 627 6.88 -0.90 -6.17
C ASP A 627 8.34 -0.44 -6.28
N THR A 628 8.74 0.56 -5.50
CA THR A 628 10.02 1.28 -5.66
C THR A 628 11.11 0.84 -4.69
N GLY A 629 10.87 -0.18 -3.86
CA GLY A 629 11.79 -0.64 -2.82
C GLY A 629 11.83 0.27 -1.59
N LYS A 630 10.92 1.24 -1.50
CA LYS A 630 10.72 2.07 -0.31
C LYS A 630 9.81 1.37 0.69
N THR A 631 9.94 1.70 1.97
CA THR A 631 9.01 1.28 3.02
C THR A 631 7.57 1.58 2.63
N ALA A 632 6.65 0.63 2.82
CA ALA A 632 5.24 0.81 2.49
C ALA A 632 4.59 1.81 3.45
N ILE A 633 4.78 1.60 4.76
CA ILE A 633 4.28 2.49 5.81
C ILE A 633 5.34 2.70 6.90
N SER A 634 5.57 3.97 7.24
CA SER A 634 6.44 4.38 8.34
C SER A 634 5.63 5.22 9.32
N VAL A 635 5.67 4.82 10.59
CA VAL A 635 5.04 5.51 11.71
C VAL A 635 6.13 6.21 12.52
N ALA A 636 5.98 7.50 12.80
CA ALA A 636 6.91 8.23 13.66
C ALA A 636 6.82 7.75 15.13
N ASP A 637 7.83 8.05 15.94
CA ASP A 637 7.85 7.76 17.39
C ASP A 637 6.86 8.68 18.15
N VAL A 638 5.55 8.45 17.96
CA VAL A 638 4.44 9.24 18.48
C VAL A 638 3.39 8.36 19.15
N ASP A 639 2.64 8.95 20.08
CA ASP A 639 1.61 8.24 20.84
C ASP A 639 0.47 7.71 19.97
N GLY A 640 0.02 6.51 20.29
CA GLY A 640 -1.34 6.07 20.03
C GLY A 640 -1.72 5.91 18.57
N VAL A 641 -0.80 5.67 17.64
CA VAL A 641 -1.19 5.32 16.27
C VAL A 641 -1.90 3.94 16.28
N LYS A 642 -2.94 3.77 15.46
CA LYS A 642 -3.61 2.47 15.29
C LYS A 642 -3.56 2.06 13.82
N LEU A 643 -2.85 0.97 13.54
CA LEU A 643 -2.87 0.32 12.21
C LEU A 643 -3.75 -0.93 12.30
N GLY A 644 -4.68 -1.10 11.37
CA GLY A 644 -5.69 -2.16 11.43
C GLY A 644 -6.07 -2.74 10.07
N GLY A 645 -6.11 -4.06 9.91
CA GLY A 645 -6.74 -4.71 8.75
C GLY A 645 -6.04 -4.49 7.41
N LEU A 646 -4.71 -4.59 7.40
CA LEU A 646 -3.87 -4.34 6.21
C LEU A 646 -3.07 -5.58 5.85
N LEU A 647 -3.00 -5.89 4.56
CA LEU A 647 -1.98 -6.77 4.00
C LEU A 647 -0.89 -5.92 3.35
N ILE A 648 0.36 -6.12 3.71
CA ILE A 648 1.51 -5.49 3.07
C ILE A 648 2.16 -6.54 2.18
N ASP A 649 2.09 -6.35 0.87
CA ASP A 649 2.57 -7.31 -0.11
C ASP A 649 3.86 -6.79 -0.74
N ALA A 650 4.98 -7.47 -0.51
CA ALA A 650 6.29 -6.97 -0.94
C ALA A 650 6.35 -6.80 -2.46
N GLY A 651 6.80 -5.64 -2.93
CA GLY A 651 7.03 -5.41 -4.36
C GLY A 651 8.28 -6.11 -4.91
N PRO A 652 8.50 -6.03 -6.24
CA PRO A 652 9.59 -6.73 -6.92
C PRO A 652 10.99 -6.19 -6.57
N VAL A 653 11.08 -4.92 -6.13
CA VAL A 653 12.31 -4.29 -5.67
C VAL A 653 12.45 -4.53 -4.17
N ASN A 654 13.60 -5.07 -3.75
CA ASN A 654 13.86 -5.35 -2.34
C ASN A 654 13.66 -4.10 -1.47
N THR A 655 12.70 -4.19 -0.55
CA THR A 655 12.47 -3.14 0.45
C THR A 655 13.24 -3.45 1.72
N PRO A 656 14.13 -2.55 2.21
CA PRO A 656 14.89 -2.82 3.44
C PRO A 656 14.01 -3.10 4.66
N VAL A 657 12.96 -2.32 4.85
CA VAL A 657 11.94 -2.50 5.90
C VAL A 657 10.57 -2.21 5.30
N LEU A 658 9.66 -3.19 5.24
CA LEU A 658 8.32 -2.97 4.66
C LEU A 658 7.43 -2.10 5.56
N VAL A 659 7.42 -2.40 6.87
CA VAL A 659 6.67 -1.67 7.90
C VAL A 659 7.62 -1.22 9.00
N GLU A 660 7.69 0.09 9.25
CA GLU A 660 8.53 0.67 10.30
C GLU A 660 7.68 1.40 11.35
N ILE A 661 7.82 1.02 12.62
CA ILE A 661 7.15 1.65 13.76
C ILE A 661 8.19 2.36 14.63
N GLY A 662 8.24 3.67 14.53
CA GLY A 662 9.30 4.51 15.08
C GLY A 662 10.56 4.45 14.22
N GLN A 663 11.28 5.57 14.10
CA GLN A 663 12.59 5.60 13.46
C GLN A 663 13.66 4.87 14.31
N ALA A 664 14.76 4.46 13.71
CA ALA A 664 15.90 3.91 14.44
C ALA A 664 16.36 4.86 15.58
N GLY A 665 16.60 4.31 16.77
CA GLY A 665 16.96 5.08 17.96
C GLY A 665 15.77 5.70 18.72
N SER A 666 14.53 5.37 18.35
CA SER A 666 13.33 5.67 19.14
C SER A 666 13.48 5.22 20.58
N ASN A 667 13.09 6.09 21.52
CA ASN A 667 13.26 5.85 22.95
C ASN A 667 12.18 6.51 23.82
N ALA A 668 11.16 7.13 23.21
CA ALA A 668 10.05 7.70 23.94
C ALA A 668 9.24 6.61 24.66
N ASN A 669 8.64 6.95 25.79
CA ASN A 669 7.76 6.05 26.53
C ASN A 669 6.30 6.32 26.13
N HIS A 670 5.61 5.30 25.61
CA HIS A 670 4.24 5.39 25.13
C HIS A 670 3.26 4.56 25.96
N ALA A 671 3.63 4.11 27.17
CA ALA A 671 2.84 3.18 27.98
C ALA A 671 1.38 3.64 28.25
N ALA A 672 1.15 4.96 28.37
CA ALA A 672 -0.19 5.51 28.61
C ALA A 672 -1.09 5.49 27.36
N ASN A 673 -0.49 5.53 26.16
CA ASN A 673 -1.21 5.52 24.89
C ASN A 673 -0.33 4.90 23.80
N PRO A 674 -0.13 3.57 23.84
CA PRO A 674 0.80 2.91 22.95
C PRO A 674 0.26 2.87 21.52
N THR A 675 1.17 2.94 20.55
CA THR A 675 0.86 2.55 19.18
C THR A 675 0.46 1.07 19.15
N SER A 676 -0.58 0.73 18.38
CA SER A 676 -1.11 -0.63 18.30
C SER A 676 -1.35 -1.10 16.88
N LEU A 677 -0.98 -2.34 16.58
CA LEU A 677 -1.14 -2.99 15.28
C LEU A 677 -2.14 -4.13 15.41
N HIS A 678 -3.12 -4.20 14.51
CA HIS A 678 -4.19 -5.19 14.54
C HIS A 678 -4.38 -5.81 13.16
N ASP A 679 -4.31 -7.12 13.00
CA ASP A 679 -4.53 -7.76 11.69
C ASP A 679 -3.66 -7.12 10.59
N VAL A 680 -2.40 -6.86 10.92
CA VAL A 680 -1.37 -6.40 9.99
C VAL A 680 -0.60 -7.61 9.53
N PHE A 681 -0.78 -7.93 8.25
CA PHE A 681 -0.21 -9.10 7.62
C PHE A 681 0.87 -8.66 6.64
N VAL A 682 1.89 -9.49 6.45
CA VAL A 682 2.93 -9.26 5.43
C VAL A 682 3.07 -10.50 4.59
N ARG A 683 3.14 -10.32 3.27
CA ARG A 683 3.45 -11.36 2.29
C ARG A 683 4.72 -10.99 1.52
N VAL A 684 5.65 -11.92 1.39
CA VAL A 684 6.84 -11.77 0.53
C VAL A 684 6.87 -12.88 -0.52
N GLY A 685 6.36 -12.57 -1.72
CA GLY A 685 6.24 -13.52 -2.84
C GLY A 685 4.97 -14.38 -2.81
N GLY A 686 4.91 -15.42 -3.64
CA GLY A 686 3.78 -16.35 -3.76
C GLY A 686 2.58 -15.82 -4.53
N GLY A 687 2.42 -14.49 -4.60
CA GLY A 687 1.38 -13.81 -5.36
C GLY A 687 1.62 -13.72 -6.87
N SER A 688 0.91 -12.81 -7.53
CA SER A 688 1.01 -12.56 -8.99
C SER A 688 2.30 -11.87 -9.43
N HIS A 689 3.18 -11.49 -8.50
CA HIS A 689 4.45 -10.84 -8.78
C HIS A 689 5.56 -11.29 -7.81
N LEU A 690 6.81 -11.02 -8.20
CA LEU A 690 7.97 -11.15 -7.31
C LEU A 690 7.79 -10.24 -6.09
N GLY A 691 8.12 -10.75 -4.91
CA GLY A 691 8.19 -9.97 -3.69
C GLY A 691 9.53 -10.15 -2.99
N LYS A 692 10.18 -9.05 -2.60
CA LYS A 692 11.44 -9.05 -1.85
C LYS A 692 11.44 -8.02 -0.74
N ALA A 693 11.93 -8.42 0.42
CA ALA A 693 12.18 -7.51 1.54
C ALA A 693 13.42 -7.94 2.31
N THR A 694 14.01 -7.06 3.12
CA THR A 694 15.02 -7.50 4.09
C THR A 694 14.36 -7.79 5.44
N VAL A 695 13.58 -6.84 5.95
CA VAL A 695 12.76 -6.99 7.16
C VAL A 695 11.29 -6.69 6.84
N SER A 696 10.38 -7.57 7.27
CA SER A 696 8.94 -7.34 7.06
C SER A 696 8.36 -6.31 8.02
N LEU A 697 8.63 -6.45 9.32
CA LEU A 697 8.18 -5.52 10.36
C LEU A 697 9.34 -5.16 11.30
N GLN A 698 9.63 -3.87 11.42
CA GLN A 698 10.58 -3.34 12.39
C GLN A 698 9.87 -2.45 13.41
N VAL A 699 9.99 -2.79 14.69
CA VAL A 699 9.38 -2.07 15.82
C VAL A 699 10.47 -1.42 16.66
N ASN A 700 10.66 -0.11 16.49
CA ASN A 700 11.62 0.70 17.24
C ASN A 700 10.99 1.42 18.44
N SER A 701 9.73 1.87 18.32
CA SER A 701 9.03 2.54 19.43
C SER A 701 8.82 1.61 20.61
N ASN A 702 8.94 2.14 21.83
CA ASN A 702 8.64 1.40 23.05
C ASN A 702 7.12 1.19 23.20
N ASN A 703 6.75 0.22 24.02
CA ASN A 703 5.36 -0.05 24.47
C ASN A 703 4.38 -0.45 23.36
N VAL A 704 4.83 -0.67 22.13
CA VAL A 704 3.96 -1.06 21.00
C VAL A 704 3.21 -2.34 21.34
N ILE A 705 1.92 -2.37 21.00
CA ILE A 705 1.07 -3.55 21.11
C ILE A 705 0.83 -4.11 19.72
N GLY A 706 1.39 -5.29 19.41
CA GLY A 706 0.97 -6.05 18.24
C GLY A 706 -0.08 -7.08 18.63
N ASP A 707 -1.16 -7.12 17.86
CA ASP A 707 -2.29 -8.01 18.09
C ASP A 707 -2.72 -8.67 16.78
N HIS A 708 -2.37 -9.94 16.66
CA HIS A 708 -2.58 -10.81 15.51
C HIS A 708 -1.83 -10.37 14.26
N MET A 709 -0.57 -10.79 14.15
CA MET A 709 0.28 -10.55 12.98
C MET A 709 0.57 -11.87 12.27
N TRP A 710 0.57 -11.85 10.95
CA TRP A 710 1.14 -12.93 10.15
C TRP A 710 2.16 -12.35 9.19
N LEU A 711 3.43 -12.66 9.43
CA LEU A 711 4.55 -12.23 8.62
C LEU A 711 5.02 -13.47 7.87
N TRP A 712 4.76 -13.52 6.57
CA TRP A 712 4.94 -14.74 5.79
C TRP A 712 5.83 -14.49 4.58
N ARG A 713 7.01 -15.11 4.58
CA ARG A 713 7.77 -15.32 3.34
C ARG A 713 7.15 -16.51 2.64
N ALA A 714 6.70 -16.33 1.41
CA ALA A 714 5.92 -17.38 0.74
C ALA A 714 6.69 -18.69 0.60
N ASP A 715 6.05 -19.81 0.96
CA ASP A 715 6.52 -21.18 0.74
C ASP A 715 5.92 -21.82 -0.52
N HIS A 716 4.82 -21.27 -1.05
CA HIS A 716 4.14 -21.74 -2.24
C HIS A 716 3.54 -20.58 -3.07
N GLY A 717 3.08 -20.92 -4.27
CA GLY A 717 2.61 -19.97 -5.28
C GLY A 717 3.69 -19.66 -6.31
N ASP A 718 3.50 -18.59 -7.07
CA ASP A 718 4.43 -18.21 -8.13
C ASP A 718 5.65 -17.47 -7.57
N GLN A 719 6.80 -17.62 -8.24
CA GLN A 719 8.04 -16.88 -7.94
C GLN A 719 8.51 -17.05 -6.48
N VAL A 720 8.45 -18.29 -5.99
CA VAL A 720 8.94 -18.69 -4.67
C VAL A 720 10.23 -19.52 -4.80
N GLY A 721 11.19 -19.26 -3.91
CA GLY A 721 12.43 -20.02 -3.79
C GLY A 721 13.52 -19.22 -3.07
N TRP A 722 14.58 -19.93 -2.67
CA TRP A 722 15.63 -19.41 -1.78
C TRP A 722 16.24 -18.09 -2.27
N ASP A 723 16.57 -18.00 -3.56
CA ASP A 723 17.16 -16.81 -4.19
C ASP A 723 16.10 -15.95 -4.93
N VAL A 724 14.82 -16.31 -4.82
CA VAL A 724 13.71 -15.69 -5.56
C VAL A 724 12.98 -14.68 -4.68
N ASN A 725 12.17 -15.11 -3.71
CA ASN A 725 11.44 -14.22 -2.79
C ASN A 725 12.22 -14.00 -1.49
N THR A 726 13.43 -13.43 -1.62
CA THR A 726 14.36 -13.28 -0.50
C THR A 726 13.78 -12.41 0.62
N ALA A 727 13.87 -12.89 1.87
CA ALA A 727 13.55 -12.14 3.08
C ALA A 727 14.37 -12.62 4.28
N ALA A 728 15.09 -11.71 4.94
CA ALA A 728 16.01 -12.07 6.02
C ALA A 728 15.27 -12.28 7.35
N ASN A 729 14.45 -11.31 7.79
CA ASN A 729 13.74 -11.39 9.06
C ASN A 729 12.26 -11.02 8.88
N GLY A 730 11.38 -11.72 9.58
CA GLY A 730 9.98 -11.33 9.65
C GLY A 730 9.80 -10.15 10.58
N LEU A 731 10.21 -10.33 11.84
CA LEU A 731 10.07 -9.32 12.88
C LEU A 731 11.41 -8.95 13.50
N VAL A 732 11.67 -7.65 13.62
CA VAL A 732 12.76 -7.10 14.44
C VAL A 732 12.17 -6.14 15.46
N VAL A 733 12.34 -6.42 16.76
CA VAL A 733 11.86 -5.58 17.86
C VAL A 733 13.04 -4.94 18.58
N ASN A 734 13.20 -3.62 18.42
CA ASN A 734 14.21 -2.82 19.11
C ASN A 734 13.63 -2.07 20.32
N GLY A 735 12.34 -1.73 20.28
CA GLY A 735 11.66 -1.04 21.37
C GLY A 735 11.53 -1.88 22.64
N ASN A 736 11.61 -1.23 23.80
CA ASN A 736 11.35 -1.84 25.10
C ASN A 736 9.84 -1.95 25.37
N ASP A 737 9.47 -2.89 26.24
CA ASP A 737 8.11 -3.12 26.74
C ASP A 737 7.06 -3.36 25.63
N VAL A 738 7.52 -3.84 24.46
CA VAL A 738 6.65 -4.25 23.36
C VAL A 738 5.91 -5.53 23.74
N THR A 739 4.62 -5.59 23.46
CA THR A 739 3.78 -6.76 23.74
C THR A 739 3.15 -7.27 22.45
N MET A 740 3.29 -8.57 22.17
CA MET A 740 2.70 -9.24 21.02
C MET A 740 1.69 -10.29 21.47
N TYR A 741 0.49 -10.30 20.86
CA TYR A 741 -0.52 -11.34 21.00
C TYR A 741 -0.75 -11.98 19.64
N GLY A 742 -0.75 -13.31 19.55
CA GLY A 742 -1.05 -14.00 18.29
C GLY A 742 -0.01 -13.70 17.21
N LEU A 743 1.26 -13.99 17.47
CA LEU A 743 2.36 -13.72 16.54
C LEU A 743 2.65 -14.95 15.66
N PHE A 744 2.44 -14.82 14.35
CA PHE A 744 2.73 -15.85 13.35
C PHE A 744 3.86 -15.34 12.44
N VAL A 745 5.00 -16.02 12.36
CA VAL A 745 6.14 -15.60 11.54
C VAL A 745 6.79 -16.81 10.89
N GLU A 746 6.85 -16.84 9.56
CA GLU A 746 7.19 -18.07 8.83
C GLU A 746 8.13 -17.86 7.63
N HIS A 747 9.02 -18.84 7.46
CA HIS A 747 9.89 -19.14 6.33
C HIS A 747 10.99 -18.14 6.00
N TYR A 748 11.39 -17.27 6.93
CA TYR A 748 12.47 -16.30 6.69
C TYR A 748 13.87 -16.93 6.66
N GLN A 749 14.82 -16.28 5.97
CA GLN A 749 16.14 -16.83 5.71
C GLN A 749 17.14 -16.67 6.87
N GLN A 750 16.85 -15.82 7.85
CA GLN A 750 17.63 -15.63 9.08
C GLN A 750 16.74 -15.78 10.31
N PHE A 751 17.04 -15.11 11.43
CA PHE A 751 16.17 -15.13 12.61
C PHE A 751 14.77 -14.65 12.22
N GLU A 752 13.76 -15.49 12.35
CA GLU A 752 12.43 -15.12 11.89
C GLU A 752 11.86 -13.98 12.74
N THR A 753 12.05 -14.10 14.05
CA THR A 753 11.86 -13.02 15.03
C THR A 753 13.17 -12.73 15.75
N LEU A 754 13.63 -11.47 15.71
CA LEU A 754 14.76 -10.95 16.48
C LEU A 754 14.27 -9.91 17.49
N TRP A 755 14.51 -10.17 18.78
CA TRP A 755 14.10 -9.32 19.88
C TRP A 755 15.30 -8.71 20.60
N ASN A 756 15.49 -7.41 20.45
CA ASN A 756 16.59 -6.63 21.00
C ASN A 756 16.19 -5.77 22.22
N GLY A 757 14.89 -5.46 22.38
CA GLY A 757 14.36 -4.64 23.48
C GLY A 757 14.10 -5.40 24.79
N ASN A 758 14.22 -4.73 25.93
CA ASN A 758 13.89 -5.27 27.25
C ASN A 758 12.39 -5.20 27.54
N GLY A 759 11.92 -6.01 28.49
CA GLY A 759 10.52 -6.01 28.95
C GLY A 759 9.52 -6.60 27.95
N GLY A 760 10.04 -7.20 26.87
CA GLY A 760 9.22 -7.76 25.79
C GLY A 760 8.32 -8.89 26.27
N LYS A 761 7.08 -8.95 25.76
CA LYS A 761 6.13 -10.02 26.07
C LYS A 761 5.50 -10.59 24.81
N THR A 762 5.45 -11.92 24.70
CA THR A 762 4.76 -12.62 23.60
C THR A 762 3.76 -13.62 24.14
N TYR A 763 2.50 -13.48 23.78
CA TYR A 763 1.45 -14.43 24.10
C TYR A 763 1.00 -15.10 22.81
N PHE A 764 1.26 -16.40 22.71
CA PHE A 764 1.19 -17.18 21.48
C PHE A 764 2.25 -16.78 20.45
N TYR A 765 3.03 -17.77 20.02
CA TYR A 765 3.87 -17.70 18.84
C TYR A 765 3.71 -18.96 18.00
N GLN A 766 3.64 -18.81 16.69
CA GLN A 766 3.72 -19.91 15.75
C GLN A 766 4.73 -19.58 14.66
N ASN A 767 5.51 -20.59 14.28
CA ASN A 767 6.52 -20.49 13.25
C ASN A 767 6.67 -21.80 12.47
N GLU A 768 7.01 -21.65 11.19
CA GLU A 768 7.59 -22.68 10.35
C GLU A 768 8.89 -22.19 9.72
N MET A 769 9.97 -22.97 9.88
CA MET A 769 11.28 -22.67 9.28
C MET A 769 11.23 -22.73 7.74
N PRO A 770 12.14 -22.06 7.00
CA PRO A 770 12.13 -22.06 5.54
C PRO A 770 12.27 -23.46 4.95
N TYR A 771 11.33 -23.88 4.11
CA TYR A 771 11.34 -25.22 3.51
C TYR A 771 12.43 -25.39 2.44
N ASP A 772 12.88 -24.27 1.89
CA ASP A 772 13.67 -24.17 0.67
C ASP A 772 15.16 -23.94 0.91
N VAL A 773 15.64 -24.22 2.13
CA VAL A 773 17.07 -24.18 2.48
C VAL A 773 17.86 -25.15 1.57
N PRO A 774 18.81 -24.66 0.76
CA PRO A 774 19.49 -25.50 -0.23
C PRO A 774 20.50 -26.46 0.41
N ASN A 775 21.23 -26.00 1.43
CA ASN A 775 22.22 -26.77 2.17
C ASN A 775 22.57 -26.07 3.50
N GLN A 776 23.19 -26.81 4.43
CA GLN A 776 23.49 -26.30 5.77
C GLN A 776 24.44 -25.09 5.76
N ALA A 777 25.40 -25.04 4.83
CA ALA A 777 26.37 -23.95 4.76
C ALA A 777 25.71 -22.62 4.36
N ALA A 778 24.67 -22.65 3.54
CA ALA A 778 23.87 -21.47 3.17
C ALA A 778 22.99 -20.96 4.33
N TRP A 779 22.68 -21.80 5.31
CA TRP A 779 21.80 -21.48 6.43
C TRP A 779 22.47 -21.85 7.77
N THR A 780 23.35 -20.96 8.21
CA THR A 780 24.13 -21.06 9.44
C THR A 780 24.32 -19.66 10.02
N SER A 781 23.94 -19.45 11.28
CA SER A 781 24.04 -18.15 11.97
C SER A 781 25.44 -17.83 12.52
N GLY A 782 26.37 -18.79 12.47
CA GLY A 782 27.73 -18.66 12.99
C GLY A 782 27.85 -19.14 14.44
N GLY A 783 29.04 -18.97 15.05
CA GLY A 783 29.27 -19.35 16.45
C GLY A 783 29.14 -20.85 16.76
N GLY A 784 29.20 -21.71 15.74
CA GLY A 784 28.97 -23.16 15.88
C GLY A 784 27.50 -23.59 15.79
N MET A 785 26.58 -22.65 15.62
CA MET A 785 25.14 -22.93 15.49
C MET A 785 24.78 -23.29 14.04
N GLN A 786 23.95 -24.31 13.87
CA GLN A 786 23.37 -24.72 12.59
C GLN A 786 22.00 -24.09 12.42
N GLY A 787 21.76 -23.42 11.30
CA GLY A 787 20.53 -22.68 11.05
C GLY A 787 20.41 -21.36 11.82
N TRP A 788 19.25 -20.75 11.69
CA TRP A 788 18.83 -19.56 12.43
C TRP A 788 17.60 -19.90 13.24
N ALA A 789 17.55 -19.47 14.50
CA ALA A 789 16.41 -19.74 15.38
C ALA A 789 15.14 -19.05 14.85
N ALA A 790 13.99 -19.67 15.07
CA ALA A 790 12.69 -19.05 14.83
C ALA A 790 12.53 -17.78 15.65
N TYR A 791 12.94 -17.83 16.91
CA TYR A 791 12.81 -16.72 17.84
C TYR A 791 14.13 -16.50 18.59
N LYS A 792 14.76 -15.36 18.35
CA LYS A 792 16.01 -14.95 18.96
C LYS A 792 15.77 -13.78 19.92
N VAL A 793 16.04 -13.99 21.21
CA VAL A 793 16.24 -12.90 22.17
C VAL A 793 17.73 -12.56 22.20
N ALA A 794 18.07 -11.29 21.97
CA ALA A 794 19.44 -10.83 21.89
C ALA A 794 20.18 -11.00 23.23
N GLY A 795 21.49 -11.24 23.17
CA GLY A 795 22.30 -11.60 24.34
C GLY A 795 22.40 -10.51 25.42
N ASN A 796 22.08 -9.27 25.09
CA ASN A 796 22.07 -8.12 26.00
C ASN A 796 20.70 -7.87 26.67
N VAL A 797 19.66 -8.63 26.32
CA VAL A 797 18.33 -8.49 26.92
C VAL A 797 18.32 -9.12 28.31
N THR A 798 17.79 -8.39 29.28
CA THR A 798 17.75 -8.79 30.69
C THR A 798 16.35 -9.18 31.17
N SER A 799 15.31 -8.76 30.44
CA SER A 799 13.91 -9.08 30.74
C SER A 799 13.15 -9.37 29.45
N HIS A 800 12.51 -10.54 29.37
CA HIS A 800 11.64 -10.94 28.27
C HIS A 800 10.75 -12.09 28.73
N GLU A 801 9.51 -12.19 28.25
CA GLU A 801 8.64 -13.31 28.59
C GLU A 801 7.75 -13.79 27.45
N ALA A 802 7.65 -15.11 27.26
CA ALA A 802 6.79 -15.69 26.23
C ALA A 802 5.96 -16.89 26.72
N TRP A 803 4.73 -17.03 26.24
CA TRP A 803 3.79 -18.10 26.63
C TRP A 803 3.20 -18.78 25.40
N GLY A 804 3.22 -20.11 25.39
CA GLY A 804 2.59 -20.93 24.34
C GLY A 804 3.25 -20.68 23.00
N VAL A 805 4.49 -21.13 22.83
CA VAL A 805 5.28 -20.83 21.63
C VAL A 805 5.65 -22.09 20.85
N GLY A 806 5.39 -22.10 19.55
CA GLY A 806 5.61 -23.23 18.65
C GLY A 806 6.54 -22.89 17.49
N SER A 807 7.39 -23.84 17.09
CA SER A 807 8.22 -23.74 15.89
C SER A 807 8.37 -25.09 15.20
N TYR A 808 8.12 -25.12 13.89
CA TYR A 808 8.04 -26.35 13.11
C TYR A 808 9.08 -26.36 11.99
N SER A 809 9.57 -27.55 11.61
CA SER A 809 10.45 -27.72 10.46
C SER A 809 9.84 -28.64 9.42
N PHE A 810 9.93 -28.25 8.15
CA PHE A 810 9.66 -29.09 6.99
C PHE A 810 10.69 -28.75 5.89
N PHE A 811 11.96 -29.11 6.07
CA PHE A 811 13.04 -28.79 5.13
C PHE A 811 12.92 -29.59 3.82
N GLN A 812 11.87 -29.32 3.04
CA GLN A 812 11.46 -30.07 1.86
C GLN A 812 12.55 -30.16 0.81
N THR A 813 13.25 -29.04 0.56
CA THR A 813 14.32 -28.98 -0.45
C THR A 813 15.53 -29.81 -0.03
N ASN A 814 15.83 -29.85 1.27
CA ASN A 814 16.93 -30.65 1.80
C ASN A 814 16.61 -31.19 3.21
N PRO A 815 16.08 -32.43 3.30
CA PRO A 815 15.69 -33.02 4.59
C PRO A 815 16.85 -33.29 5.57
N SER A 816 18.11 -33.14 5.13
CA SER A 816 19.29 -33.30 5.99
C SER A 816 19.63 -32.06 6.83
N ILE A 817 18.93 -30.94 6.61
CA ILE A 817 19.13 -29.70 7.35
C ILE A 817 18.83 -29.91 8.84
N VAL A 818 19.71 -29.33 9.66
CA VAL A 818 19.62 -29.27 11.11
C VAL A 818 19.48 -27.81 11.52
N ALA A 819 18.46 -27.52 12.31
CA ALA A 819 18.39 -26.34 13.15
C ALA A 819 18.88 -26.72 14.56
N SER A 820 19.86 -25.98 15.11
CA SER A 820 20.36 -26.23 16.47
C SER A 820 19.25 -26.13 17.52
N HIS A 821 18.36 -25.16 17.34
CA HIS A 821 17.22 -24.92 18.22
C HIS A 821 16.12 -24.09 17.55
N SER A 822 14.90 -24.23 18.03
CA SER A 822 13.80 -23.32 17.65
C SER A 822 13.93 -21.94 18.29
N PHE A 823 14.28 -21.91 19.58
CA PHE A 823 14.34 -20.69 20.38
C PHE A 823 15.78 -20.46 20.87
N GLU A 824 16.28 -19.23 20.72
CA GLU A 824 17.61 -18.84 21.19
C GLU A 824 17.54 -17.63 22.10
N VAL A 825 17.98 -17.76 23.35
CA VAL A 825 17.81 -16.69 24.36
C VAL A 825 19.02 -16.60 25.29
N PRO A 826 19.31 -15.43 25.91
CA PRO A 826 20.32 -15.36 26.96
C PRO A 826 19.88 -16.15 28.19
N ASP A 827 20.84 -16.76 28.87
CA ASP A 827 20.63 -17.36 30.19
C ASP A 827 20.62 -16.25 31.24
N THR A 828 19.44 -15.67 31.48
CA THR A 828 19.25 -14.57 32.42
C THR A 828 17.93 -14.77 33.16
N PRO A 829 17.87 -14.62 34.51
CA PRO A 829 16.65 -14.92 35.28
C PRO A 829 15.38 -14.16 34.85
N GLY A 830 15.53 -13.00 34.23
CA GLY A 830 14.40 -12.19 33.73
C GLY A 830 13.92 -12.56 32.32
N VAL A 831 14.58 -13.48 31.62
CA VAL A 831 14.20 -13.96 30.30
C VAL A 831 13.55 -15.33 30.45
N ARG A 832 12.23 -15.40 30.36
CA ARG A 832 11.44 -16.59 30.71
C ARG A 832 10.51 -17.03 29.57
N PHE A 833 10.39 -18.34 29.37
CA PHE A 833 9.50 -18.93 28.38
C PHE A 833 8.67 -20.01 29.05
N HIS A 834 7.41 -20.10 28.64
CA HIS A 834 6.43 -21.04 29.18
C HIS A 834 5.77 -21.76 28.01
N ASP A 835 5.63 -23.08 28.14
CA ASP A 835 4.89 -23.93 27.22
C ASP A 835 5.39 -23.86 25.76
N LEU A 836 6.60 -24.37 25.54
CA LEU A 836 7.25 -24.39 24.24
C LEU A 836 7.05 -25.75 23.55
N VAL A 837 6.86 -25.73 22.22
CA VAL A 837 6.81 -26.93 21.38
C VAL A 837 7.65 -26.80 20.11
N SER A 838 8.41 -27.86 19.78
CA SER A 838 9.05 -28.02 18.47
C SER A 838 8.58 -29.29 17.77
N VAL A 839 8.36 -29.21 16.45
CA VAL A 839 7.85 -30.33 15.64
C VAL A 839 8.63 -30.44 14.32
N SER A 840 9.04 -31.65 13.95
CA SER A 840 9.50 -31.93 12.57
C SER A 840 8.36 -32.57 11.79
N LEU A 841 7.78 -31.81 10.85
CA LEU A 841 6.60 -32.23 10.10
C LEU A 841 6.99 -33.41 9.20
N GLY A 842 6.36 -34.57 9.42
CA GLY A 842 6.68 -35.79 8.67
C GLY A 842 8.11 -36.31 8.86
N GLY A 843 8.89 -35.78 9.82
CA GLY A 843 10.29 -36.13 10.01
C GLY A 843 11.22 -35.51 8.94
N VAL A 844 10.75 -34.47 8.25
CA VAL A 844 11.49 -33.78 7.19
C VAL A 844 12.32 -32.67 7.80
N GLY A 845 13.60 -32.97 8.05
CA GLY A 845 14.49 -32.06 8.75
C GLY A 845 14.62 -32.35 10.25
N THR A 846 15.62 -31.72 10.87
CA THR A 846 15.90 -31.90 12.30
C THR A 846 15.91 -30.57 13.04
N ILE A 847 15.21 -30.52 14.17
CA ILE A 847 15.41 -29.51 15.21
C ILE A 847 16.12 -30.20 16.38
N ALA A 848 17.36 -29.83 16.69
CA ALA A 848 18.17 -30.55 17.66
C ALA A 848 17.72 -30.34 19.11
N ASN A 849 17.21 -29.15 19.44
CA ASN A 849 16.66 -28.78 20.74
C ASN A 849 15.47 -27.82 20.59
N VAL A 850 14.60 -27.74 21.60
CA VAL A 850 13.51 -26.76 21.61
C VAL A 850 14.09 -25.36 21.82
N ILE A 851 14.79 -25.15 22.94
CA ILE A 851 15.34 -23.86 23.33
C ILE A 851 16.79 -23.99 23.77
N ASN A 852 17.70 -23.21 23.17
CA ASN A 852 19.14 -23.32 23.38
C ASN A 852 19.60 -24.80 23.30
N ASN A 853 20.01 -25.38 24.44
CA ASN A 853 20.46 -26.78 24.55
C ASN A 853 19.45 -27.70 25.27
N THR A 854 18.17 -27.29 25.36
CA THR A 854 17.13 -27.96 26.16
C THR A 854 15.94 -28.39 25.29
N GLY A 855 15.31 -29.51 25.66
CA GLY A 855 14.09 -30.03 25.02
C GLY A 855 14.30 -31.20 24.06
N GLY A 856 15.55 -31.43 23.64
CA GLY A 856 15.93 -32.59 22.82
C GLY A 856 15.42 -32.54 21.38
N THR A 857 15.78 -33.57 20.61
CA THR A 857 15.68 -33.56 19.15
C THR A 857 14.28 -33.94 18.65
N ALA A 858 13.74 -33.15 17.72
CA ALA A 858 12.56 -33.46 16.91
C ALA A 858 12.99 -33.77 15.46
N ASN A 859 12.86 -35.04 15.04
CA ASN A 859 13.22 -35.50 13.69
C ASN A 859 12.41 -36.73 13.21
N ALA A 860 11.34 -37.08 13.92
CA ALA A 860 10.48 -38.21 13.58
C ALA A 860 9.08 -37.72 13.20
N ALA A 861 8.42 -38.45 12.30
CA ALA A 861 7.15 -38.04 11.69
C ALA A 861 6.00 -37.75 12.65
N THR A 862 6.03 -38.31 13.86
CA THR A 862 4.96 -38.18 14.86
C THR A 862 5.48 -37.71 16.21
N GLN A 863 6.58 -36.95 16.22
CA GLN A 863 7.24 -36.53 17.46
C GLN A 863 7.17 -35.02 17.69
N GLN A 864 6.49 -34.64 18.77
CA GLN A 864 6.56 -33.31 19.37
C GLN A 864 7.60 -33.30 20.50
N ARG A 865 8.32 -32.18 20.65
CA ARG A 865 9.20 -31.93 21.79
C ARG A 865 8.69 -30.74 22.56
N TYR A 866 8.47 -30.95 23.86
CA TYR A 866 7.92 -29.95 24.75
C TYR A 866 8.93 -29.50 25.79
N VAL A 867 8.89 -28.22 26.14
CA VAL A 867 9.55 -27.64 27.32
C VAL A 867 8.51 -26.79 28.05
N VAL A 868 8.17 -27.15 29.28
CA VAL A 868 7.11 -26.46 30.04
C VAL A 868 7.57 -25.08 30.53
N SER A 869 8.84 -24.94 30.91
CA SER A 869 9.41 -23.69 31.42
C SER A 869 10.88 -23.55 31.05
N TYR A 870 11.36 -22.32 30.87
CA TYR A 870 12.77 -22.02 30.63
C TYR A 870 13.12 -20.57 31.05
N PRO A 871 14.33 -20.29 31.58
CA PRO A 871 15.23 -21.26 32.19
C PRO A 871 14.59 -21.88 33.44
#